data_AF-M1YZD6-F1
#
_entry.id   AF-M1YZD6-F1
#
_cell.length_a   1.000
_cell.length_b   1.000
_cell.length_c   1.000
_cell.angle_alpha   90.00
_cell.angle_beta   90.00
_cell.angle_gamma   90.00
#
_symmetry.space_group_name_H-M   'P 1'
#
loop_
_entity.id
_entity.type
_entity.pdbx_description
1 polymer ?
#
loop_
_entity_poly.entity_id
_entity_poly.type
_entity_poly.pdbx_seq_one_letter_code
_entity_poly.pdbx_strand_id
1 'polypeptide(L)'
;MRKWKVVLSFLLIFVFLNSPALAAKNGNSITVSMDGGKYTVKEVPVVLDGQAVFSDIPTFIHPVKDYTLVPIRFFAERYGAEVTWNQKTKTATVKQKNKEIKITINSEYIYVNGEKKPIEGGTIPKLVTFENKDSRTMVPLRLVSEALGFEVGWDSSKRVPFINTKGEEGEEENTNTRRVTNISVGKGSTNIPKVTVKGTEKLNYSTVLLKNPDRLVISIEDSVLDLKDNISFEGGVGRIDVNSKPINRINISQFSSNPDVVRIVINLTENADFDMVSEEDGKILTLSFVNRVGKIEKQVIDGKEALVIHNTEKPEIKSFKLSNPDRVVVDLLDSSLQGGNYFNYDHDIGFIKGVRVSQFVPDNLYKPNDRIVRLVLDIKEGIQDPDVKIYTEGNKVIIIPEANLGEVINYAFEGSNRVVSINTKGNADYSIDYNREENTMVATMPSRMLDIEEGFMSIKDGLINDITIRKGGNLSKVIITFRRGIDYTILSKDIDNKITISFKKDENIRPSDRIIVIDPGHGGRDPGAVHNNTYEKDINLSVSLKLNNRLKDLGYNTIMTRDNDTFVELKERAAIANRNQADLFISIHSNSIANPNTSGIQVLYHSKDKANVKKEETLALAKIMMEELTKGTGAQDKGLIPRENTVVIRDTSMPSVLIELGFLTNPEEAKLLKDEDYQNLLVESIIKGIEKYFELY
;
A
#
# COMPACT_ATOMS: atom_id res chain seq x y z
N MET A 1 8.73 41.28 -70.66
CA MET A 1 9.97 42.00 -71.04
C MET A 1 10.91 41.94 -69.83
N ARG A 2 11.92 41.04 -69.77
CA ARG A 2 13.33 41.22 -70.24
C ARG A 2 13.90 42.59 -69.78
N LYS A 3 15.00 42.76 -69.04
CA LYS A 3 16.15 41.97 -68.57
C LYS A 3 16.67 42.67 -67.28
N TRP A 4 17.47 42.06 -66.42
CA TRP A 4 18.94 42.16 -66.47
C TRP A 4 19.59 41.02 -65.68
N LYS A 5 20.55 40.35 -66.30
CA LYS A 5 21.59 39.53 -65.65
C LYS A 5 22.81 40.43 -65.45
N VAL A 6 23.39 40.46 -64.26
CA VAL A 6 24.85 40.53 -64.07
C VAL A 6 25.21 39.69 -62.83
N VAL A 7 26.26 38.91 -63.02
CA VAL A 7 26.91 37.95 -62.11
C VAL A 7 27.59 38.66 -60.93
N LEU A 8 27.54 38.06 -59.73
CA LEU A 8 28.64 38.15 -58.77
C LEU A 8 28.76 36.83 -57.98
N SER A 9 29.86 36.12 -58.21
CA SER A 9 30.39 35.11 -57.29
C SER A 9 30.91 35.77 -56.01
N PHE A 10 31.03 34.96 -54.95
CA PHE A 10 31.66 35.24 -53.66
C PHE A 10 30.91 36.23 -52.75
N LEU A 11 30.10 35.69 -51.84
CA LEU A 11 30.24 35.82 -50.38
C LEU A 11 29.00 35.16 -49.76
N LEU A 12 29.07 33.89 -49.38
CA LEU A 12 28.05 33.32 -48.48
C LEU A 12 28.70 33.16 -47.12
N ILE A 13 28.33 34.14 -46.31
CA ILE A 13 28.78 34.43 -44.96
C ILE A 13 28.62 33.17 -44.09
N PHE A 14 29.76 32.75 -43.55
CA PHE A 14 29.86 31.96 -42.33
C PHE A 14 29.03 32.63 -41.23
N VAL A 15 27.93 32.00 -40.80
CA VAL A 15 27.42 32.18 -39.44
C VAL A 15 27.58 30.86 -38.73
N PHE A 16 28.78 30.66 -38.18
CA PHE A 16 29.04 29.65 -37.17
C PHE A 16 28.46 30.16 -35.84
N LEU A 17 27.37 29.55 -35.37
CA LEU A 17 27.14 29.49 -33.94
C LEU A 17 28.16 28.49 -33.36
N ASN A 18 29.06 28.98 -32.51
CA ASN A 18 29.94 28.18 -31.66
C ASN A 18 29.09 27.08 -30.99
N SER A 19 29.36 25.78 -31.18
CA SER A 19 30.26 25.01 -30.30
C SER A 19 30.37 23.57 -30.80
N PRO A 20 31.57 23.09 -31.16
CA PRO A 20 31.85 21.64 -31.04
C PRO A 20 33.24 21.35 -30.45
N ALA A 21 33.73 22.25 -29.61
CA ALA A 21 35.05 22.13 -28.97
C ALA A 21 35.14 21.04 -27.88
N LEU A 22 34.02 20.47 -27.40
CA LEU A 22 34.02 19.53 -26.26
C LEU A 22 34.10 18.05 -26.65
N ALA A 23 33.48 17.63 -27.76
CA ALA A 23 33.31 16.20 -28.09
C ALA A 23 34.63 15.43 -28.28
N ALA A 24 35.68 16.04 -28.84
CA ALA A 24 36.97 15.38 -29.00
C ALA A 24 37.91 15.53 -27.79
N LYS A 25 37.58 16.35 -26.78
CA LYS A 25 38.40 16.43 -25.56
C LYS A 25 38.11 15.24 -24.61
N ASN A 26 36.86 14.81 -24.48
CA ASN A 26 36.42 13.77 -23.52
C ASN A 26 36.07 12.38 -24.11
N GLY A 27 36.59 12.01 -25.28
CA GLY A 27 36.31 10.68 -25.87
C GLY A 27 36.75 9.52 -24.97
N ASN A 28 35.87 8.54 -24.74
CA ASN A 28 36.20 7.28 -24.08
C ASN A 28 37.32 6.57 -24.87
N SER A 29 38.30 6.02 -24.15
CA SER A 29 39.32 5.16 -24.77
C SER A 29 38.81 3.72 -24.80
N ILE A 30 39.06 3.01 -25.89
CA ILE A 30 38.71 1.59 -26.07
C ILE A 30 39.95 0.81 -26.47
N THR A 31 40.00 -0.48 -26.16
CA THR A 31 41.06 -1.38 -26.65
C THR A 31 40.59 -2.10 -27.91
N VAL A 32 41.45 -2.15 -28.92
CA VAL A 32 41.22 -2.85 -30.18
C VAL A 32 42.45 -3.68 -30.55
N SER A 33 42.25 -4.76 -31.29
CA SER A 33 43.31 -5.58 -31.86
C SER A 33 43.27 -5.50 -33.37
N MET A 34 44.41 -5.19 -34.00
CA MET A 34 44.55 -5.15 -35.45
C MET A 34 46.01 -5.40 -35.83
N ASP A 35 46.26 -5.95 -37.02
CA ASP A 35 47.62 -6.31 -37.48
C ASP A 35 48.44 -7.15 -36.48
N GLY A 36 47.77 -7.97 -35.67
CA GLY A 36 48.41 -8.82 -34.65
C GLY A 36 48.83 -8.09 -33.36
N GLY A 37 48.58 -6.77 -33.24
CA GLY A 37 48.85 -5.98 -32.03
C GLY A 37 47.58 -5.50 -31.32
N LYS A 38 47.69 -5.16 -30.03
CA LYS A 38 46.64 -4.51 -29.23
C LYS A 38 46.93 -3.02 -29.07
N TYR A 39 45.92 -2.19 -29.22
CA TYR A 39 46.01 -0.74 -29.18
C TYR A 39 44.89 -0.15 -28.34
N THR A 40 45.21 0.85 -27.52
CA THR A 40 44.21 1.72 -26.90
C THR A 40 43.97 2.91 -27.82
N VAL A 41 42.74 3.07 -28.29
CA VAL A 41 42.36 4.08 -29.28
C VAL A 41 41.25 4.97 -28.73
N LYS A 42 41.24 6.22 -29.18
CA LYS A 42 40.21 7.18 -28.79
C LYS A 42 39.01 7.06 -29.72
N GLU A 43 37.83 6.87 -29.15
CA GLU A 43 36.58 6.93 -29.91
C GLU A 43 36.35 8.35 -30.42
N VAL A 44 35.99 8.46 -31.71
CA VAL A 44 35.72 9.74 -32.37
C VAL A 44 34.45 9.61 -33.22
N PRO A 45 33.40 10.41 -32.99
CA PRO A 45 32.20 10.38 -33.81
C PRO A 45 32.48 10.94 -35.21
N VAL A 46 31.69 10.50 -36.20
CA VAL A 46 31.72 11.04 -37.56
C VAL A 46 30.60 12.05 -37.72
N VAL A 47 30.90 13.26 -38.22
CA VAL A 47 29.90 14.27 -38.57
C VAL A 47 29.43 14.06 -40.00
N LEU A 48 28.13 14.12 -40.24
CA LEU A 48 27.49 13.96 -41.54
C LEU A 48 26.51 15.10 -41.75
N ASP A 49 26.73 15.93 -42.77
CA ASP A 49 25.85 17.07 -43.07
C ASP A 49 25.60 17.99 -41.87
N GLY A 50 26.64 18.16 -41.05
CA GLY A 50 26.58 18.91 -39.79
C GLY A 50 26.04 18.13 -38.59
N GLN A 51 25.69 16.84 -38.75
CA GLN A 51 25.19 15.96 -37.69
C GLN A 51 26.09 14.75 -37.35
N ALA A 52 26.49 14.60 -36.11
CA ALA A 52 27.35 13.54 -35.61
C ALA A 52 26.53 12.29 -35.47
N VAL A 53 27.13 11.15 -35.80
CA VAL A 53 26.42 9.88 -35.77
C VAL A 53 27.29 8.79 -35.16
N PHE A 54 26.64 7.93 -34.37
CA PHE A 54 27.29 6.81 -33.68
C PHE A 54 26.94 5.47 -34.35
N SER A 55 27.95 4.60 -34.43
CA SER A 55 27.79 3.20 -34.83
C SER A 55 27.54 2.32 -33.60
N ASP A 56 26.91 1.18 -33.83
CA ASP A 56 26.86 0.03 -32.92
C ASP A 56 28.27 -0.40 -32.45
N ILE A 57 29.31 -0.17 -33.26
CA ILE A 57 30.71 -0.39 -32.91
C ILE A 57 31.48 0.94 -32.98
N PRO A 58 32.30 1.30 -31.97
CA PRO A 58 32.99 2.60 -31.95
C PRO A 58 33.83 2.87 -33.19
N THR A 59 33.75 4.11 -33.70
CA THR A 59 34.66 4.67 -34.72
C THR A 59 35.86 5.29 -34.00
N PHE A 60 37.07 5.20 -34.55
CA PHE A 60 38.28 5.67 -33.85
C PHE A 60 39.39 6.13 -34.81
N ILE A 61 40.34 6.91 -34.29
CA ILE A 61 41.53 7.34 -35.04
C ILE A 61 42.60 6.25 -34.98
N HIS A 62 43.16 5.88 -36.13
CA HIS A 62 44.25 4.92 -36.22
C HIS A 62 45.46 5.39 -35.37
N PRO A 63 45.96 4.57 -34.43
CA PRO A 63 46.92 4.98 -33.39
C PRO A 63 48.28 5.46 -33.92
N VAL A 64 48.69 5.02 -35.12
CA VAL A 64 50.00 5.34 -35.72
C VAL A 64 49.94 6.30 -36.92
N LYS A 65 48.93 6.17 -37.78
CA LYS A 65 48.85 6.83 -39.10
C LYS A 65 47.81 7.97 -39.15
N ASP A 66 47.14 8.25 -38.04
CA ASP A 66 46.27 9.42 -37.82
C ASP A 66 45.12 9.61 -38.84
N TYR A 67 44.51 8.50 -39.30
CA TYR A 67 43.29 8.53 -40.11
C TYR A 67 42.12 7.88 -39.37
N THR A 68 40.89 8.32 -39.66
CA THR A 68 39.70 7.77 -39.00
C THR A 68 39.30 6.44 -39.62
N LEU A 69 39.18 5.41 -38.78
CA LEU A 69 38.65 4.09 -39.13
C LEU A 69 37.16 4.00 -38.74
N VAL A 70 36.34 3.57 -39.69
CA VAL A 70 34.90 3.39 -39.52
C VAL A 70 34.44 2.02 -39.98
N PRO A 71 33.41 1.41 -39.35
CA PRO A 71 32.84 0.16 -39.83
C PRO A 71 32.27 0.34 -41.23
N ILE A 72 32.56 -0.58 -42.16
CA ILE A 72 32.21 -0.37 -43.55
C ILE A 72 30.70 -0.26 -43.80
N ARG A 73 29.92 -1.08 -43.09
CA ARG A 73 28.46 -1.07 -43.18
C ARG A 73 27.86 0.22 -42.63
N PHE A 74 28.42 0.73 -41.52
CA PHE A 74 27.91 1.91 -40.83
C PHE A 74 27.76 3.13 -41.76
N PHE A 75 28.74 3.38 -42.63
CA PHE A 75 28.61 4.49 -43.57
C PHE A 75 27.99 4.05 -44.91
N ALA A 76 28.33 2.87 -45.45
CA ALA A 76 27.91 2.49 -46.80
C ALA A 76 26.39 2.29 -46.90
N GLU A 77 25.82 1.56 -45.94
CA GLU A 77 24.39 1.25 -45.92
C GLU A 77 23.54 2.50 -45.68
N ARG A 78 24.07 3.50 -44.96
CA ARG A 78 23.40 4.80 -44.78
C ARG A 78 23.11 5.52 -46.09
N TYR A 79 23.95 5.33 -47.10
CA TYR A 79 23.73 5.92 -48.42
C TYR A 79 22.95 4.98 -49.35
N GLY A 80 22.32 3.93 -48.84
CA GLY A 80 21.60 2.95 -49.65
C GLY A 80 22.53 2.03 -50.45
N ALA A 81 23.77 1.84 -50.00
CA ALA A 81 24.68 0.86 -50.58
C ALA A 81 24.55 -0.50 -49.89
N GLU A 82 24.50 -1.58 -50.66
CA GLU A 82 24.55 -2.94 -50.15
C GLU A 82 26.00 -3.38 -49.89
N VAL A 83 26.28 -4.00 -48.74
CA VAL A 83 27.63 -4.48 -48.39
C VAL A 83 27.69 -5.99 -48.19
N THR A 84 28.40 -6.66 -49.09
CA THR A 84 28.66 -8.11 -49.03
C THR A 84 30.11 -8.41 -48.66
N TRP A 85 30.37 -9.58 -48.08
CA TRP A 85 31.70 -10.00 -47.61
C TRP A 85 32.10 -11.34 -48.22
N ASN A 86 33.31 -11.42 -48.78
CA ASN A 86 33.93 -12.66 -49.25
C ASN A 86 35.06 -13.07 -48.30
N GLN A 87 34.82 -14.16 -47.56
CA GLN A 87 35.76 -14.67 -46.56
C GLN A 87 37.07 -15.18 -47.16
N LYS A 88 37.03 -15.81 -48.35
CA LYS A 88 38.22 -16.42 -48.98
C LYS A 88 39.23 -15.36 -49.42
N THR A 89 38.74 -14.27 -50.00
CA THR A 89 39.58 -13.19 -50.50
C THR A 89 39.75 -12.05 -49.49
N LYS A 90 39.05 -12.10 -48.36
CA LYS A 90 38.95 -11.00 -47.37
C LYS A 90 38.55 -9.68 -48.02
N THR A 91 37.55 -9.73 -48.89
CA THR A 91 37.10 -8.59 -49.69
C THR A 91 35.68 -8.22 -49.30
N ALA A 92 35.47 -6.96 -48.93
CA ALA A 92 34.14 -6.36 -48.84
C ALA A 92 33.76 -5.74 -50.18
N THR A 93 32.53 -5.97 -50.64
CA THR A 93 31.98 -5.35 -51.85
C THR A 93 30.84 -4.43 -51.47
N VAL A 94 30.94 -3.16 -51.85
CA VAL A 94 29.91 -2.13 -51.67
C VAL A 94 29.25 -1.85 -53.01
N LYS A 95 27.92 -1.97 -53.10
CA LYS A 95 27.15 -1.72 -54.33
C LYS A 95 26.11 -0.64 -54.10
N GLN A 96 26.12 0.41 -54.92
CA GLN A 96 25.15 1.51 -54.85
C GLN A 96 24.81 2.00 -56.26
N LYS A 97 23.53 1.90 -56.66
CA LYS A 97 23.08 2.24 -58.03
C LYS A 97 23.99 1.58 -59.09
N ASN A 98 24.80 2.36 -59.82
CA ASN A 98 25.71 1.91 -60.88
C ASN A 98 27.18 1.82 -60.44
N LYS A 99 27.47 1.89 -59.13
CA LYS A 99 28.82 1.81 -58.58
C LYS A 99 29.02 0.51 -57.80
N GLU A 100 30.08 -0.23 -58.12
CA GLU A 100 30.60 -1.36 -57.36
C GLU A 100 32.01 -1.05 -56.87
N ILE A 101 32.24 -1.11 -55.55
CA ILE A 101 33.54 -0.87 -54.93
C ILE A 101 33.98 -2.15 -54.20
N LYS A 102 35.13 -2.71 -54.57
CA LYS A 102 35.73 -3.87 -53.89
C LYS A 102 36.95 -3.47 -53.09
N ILE A 103 36.92 -3.82 -51.80
CA ILE A 103 37.88 -3.40 -50.80
C ILE A 103 38.44 -4.65 -50.12
N THR A 104 39.73 -4.90 -50.32
CA THR A 104 40.42 -6.05 -49.70
C THR A 104 41.17 -5.60 -48.46
N ILE A 105 41.04 -6.35 -47.36
CA ILE A 105 41.73 -6.05 -46.10
C ILE A 105 43.25 -6.02 -46.33
N ASN A 106 43.91 -5.01 -45.77
CA ASN A 106 45.35 -4.77 -45.88
C ASN A 106 45.88 -4.56 -47.32
N SER A 107 45.00 -4.28 -48.29
CA SER A 107 45.39 -3.92 -49.65
C SER A 107 45.66 -2.42 -49.76
N GLU A 108 46.69 -2.03 -50.53
CA GLU A 108 46.96 -0.65 -50.93
C GLU A 108 46.14 -0.21 -52.15
N TYR A 109 45.25 -1.08 -52.66
CA TYR A 109 44.41 -0.82 -53.83
C TYR A 109 42.95 -1.14 -53.53
N ILE A 110 42.06 -0.36 -54.15
CA ILE A 110 40.63 -0.66 -54.29
C ILE A 110 40.27 -0.89 -55.76
N TYR A 111 39.12 -1.51 -56.00
CA TYR A 111 38.56 -1.60 -57.34
C TYR A 111 37.24 -0.86 -57.38
N VAL A 112 37.11 0.11 -58.29
CA VAL A 112 35.87 0.86 -58.52
C VAL A 112 35.39 0.52 -59.93
N ASN A 113 34.22 -0.11 -60.05
CA ASN A 113 33.68 -0.61 -61.32
C ASN A 113 34.66 -1.48 -62.11
N GLY A 114 35.47 -2.28 -61.40
CA GLY A 114 36.49 -3.15 -61.99
C GLY A 114 37.84 -2.47 -62.26
N GLU A 115 37.92 -1.14 -62.20
CA GLU A 115 39.17 -0.40 -62.37
C GLU A 115 39.99 -0.39 -61.08
N LYS A 116 41.26 -0.82 -61.15
CA LYS A 116 42.19 -0.84 -60.01
C LYS A 116 42.70 0.57 -59.71
N LYS A 117 42.45 1.08 -58.51
CA LYS A 117 42.88 2.40 -58.04
C LYS A 117 43.76 2.29 -56.78
N PRO A 118 44.90 3.00 -56.70
CA PRO A 118 45.70 3.05 -55.48
C PRO A 118 44.96 3.81 -54.38
N ILE A 119 45.18 3.42 -53.12
CA ILE A 119 44.68 4.14 -51.96
C ILE A 119 45.70 5.21 -51.57
N GLU A 120 45.31 6.47 -51.74
CA GLU A 120 46.19 7.59 -51.44
C GLU A 120 46.48 7.71 -49.93
N GLY A 121 47.71 8.15 -49.61
CA GLY A 121 48.15 8.39 -48.23
C GLY A 121 48.43 7.15 -47.40
N GLY A 122 48.44 5.93 -47.97
CA GLY A 122 48.74 4.69 -47.25
C GLY A 122 47.69 4.30 -46.21
N THR A 123 46.46 4.81 -46.36
CA THR A 123 45.34 4.56 -45.44
C THR A 123 44.65 3.26 -45.81
N ILE A 124 45.10 2.12 -45.27
CA ILE A 124 44.58 0.81 -45.69
C ILE A 124 43.41 0.29 -44.83
N PRO A 125 42.44 -0.43 -45.43
CA PRO A 125 41.38 -1.14 -44.71
C PRO A 125 41.94 -2.16 -43.71
N LYS A 126 41.35 -2.21 -42.51
CA LYS A 126 41.75 -3.10 -41.42
C LYS A 126 40.61 -4.01 -41.01
N LEU A 127 40.93 -5.27 -40.73
CA LEU A 127 40.05 -6.11 -39.94
C LEU A 127 40.41 -5.84 -38.47
N VAL A 128 39.48 -5.24 -37.74
CA VAL A 128 39.69 -4.82 -36.35
C VAL A 128 38.85 -5.70 -35.44
N THR A 129 39.49 -6.31 -34.45
CA THR A 129 38.86 -7.12 -33.42
C THR A 129 38.74 -6.30 -32.15
N PHE A 130 37.53 -6.12 -31.63
CA PHE A 130 37.26 -5.37 -30.41
C PHE A 130 37.43 -6.30 -29.18
N GLU A 131 37.46 -5.75 -27.96
CA GLU A 131 37.64 -6.55 -26.73
C GLU A 131 36.64 -7.72 -26.61
N ASN A 132 35.44 -7.52 -27.14
CA ASN A 132 34.36 -8.52 -27.19
C ASN A 132 34.58 -9.64 -28.24
N LYS A 133 35.74 -9.69 -28.89
CA LYS A 133 36.12 -10.60 -29.99
C LYS A 133 35.34 -10.40 -31.30
N ASP A 134 34.44 -9.43 -31.37
CA ASP A 134 33.81 -9.08 -32.64
C ASP A 134 34.86 -8.49 -33.58
N SER A 135 34.90 -9.01 -34.80
CA SER A 135 35.73 -8.44 -35.85
C SER A 135 34.87 -7.67 -36.84
N ARG A 136 35.30 -6.45 -37.19
CA ARG A 136 34.65 -5.62 -38.21
C ARG A 136 35.65 -5.21 -39.27
N THR A 137 35.18 -5.17 -40.51
CA THR A 137 35.89 -4.52 -41.61
C THR A 137 35.81 -3.02 -41.38
N MET A 138 36.92 -2.45 -40.91
CA MET A 138 37.09 -1.02 -40.70
C MET A 138 37.82 -0.44 -41.90
N VAL A 139 37.29 0.62 -42.47
CA VAL A 139 37.89 1.30 -43.62
C VAL A 139 38.21 2.75 -43.25
N PRO A 140 39.23 3.36 -43.86
CA PRO A 140 39.42 4.80 -43.77
C PRO A 140 38.15 5.50 -44.24
N LEU A 141 37.67 6.48 -43.46
CA LEU A 141 36.44 7.20 -43.78
C LEU A 141 36.45 7.77 -45.21
N ARG A 142 37.55 8.44 -45.56
CA ARG A 142 37.76 9.07 -46.87
C ARG A 142 37.63 8.08 -48.03
N LEU A 143 38.20 6.88 -47.86
CA LEU A 143 38.36 5.88 -48.91
C LEU A 143 37.04 5.54 -49.61
N VAL A 144 36.01 5.27 -48.84
CA VAL A 144 34.75 4.83 -49.41
C VAL A 144 33.77 5.98 -49.60
N SER A 145 33.80 6.98 -48.73
CA SER A 145 32.97 8.18 -48.90
C SER A 145 33.29 8.90 -50.22
N GLU A 146 34.56 9.15 -50.55
CA GLU A 146 34.94 9.79 -51.82
C GLU A 146 34.66 8.89 -53.02
N ALA A 147 34.86 7.57 -52.90
CA ALA A 147 34.54 6.62 -53.97
C ALA A 147 33.03 6.59 -54.29
N LEU A 148 32.17 6.79 -53.28
CA LEU A 148 30.73 6.94 -53.45
C LEU A 148 30.36 8.33 -53.99
N GLY A 149 31.27 9.31 -53.91
CA GLY A 149 31.10 10.67 -54.49
C GLY A 149 30.87 11.76 -53.44
N PHE A 150 31.10 11.48 -52.16
CA PHE A 150 30.92 12.44 -51.08
C PHE A 150 32.21 13.18 -50.74
N GLU A 151 32.08 14.43 -50.31
CA GLU A 151 33.22 15.22 -49.84
C GLU A 151 33.54 14.87 -48.39
N VAL A 152 34.82 14.57 -48.09
CA VAL A 152 35.28 14.27 -46.73
C VAL A 152 36.28 15.30 -46.25
N GLY A 153 35.92 16.01 -45.19
CA GLY A 153 36.79 16.97 -44.54
C GLY A 153 37.17 16.58 -43.12
N TRP A 154 38.09 17.37 -42.56
CA TRP A 154 38.52 17.27 -41.17
C TRP A 154 38.37 18.64 -40.52
N ASP A 155 37.66 18.70 -39.40
CA ASP A 155 37.61 19.93 -38.61
C ASP A 155 38.76 19.89 -37.58
N SER A 156 39.83 20.62 -37.87
CA SER A 156 41.03 20.67 -37.03
C SER A 156 40.77 21.27 -35.65
N SER A 157 39.81 22.20 -35.54
CA SER A 157 39.45 22.83 -34.27
C SER A 157 38.67 21.89 -33.34
N LYS A 158 37.89 20.98 -33.93
CA LYS A 158 37.01 20.05 -33.21
C LYS A 158 37.55 18.62 -33.17
N ARG A 159 38.63 18.33 -33.89
CA ARG A 159 39.24 17.01 -34.08
C ARG A 159 38.23 15.91 -34.44
N VAL A 160 37.30 16.23 -35.35
CA VAL A 160 36.31 15.28 -35.86
C VAL A 160 36.33 15.27 -37.38
N PRO A 161 36.17 14.09 -38.00
CA PRO A 161 36.00 14.01 -39.44
C PRO A 161 34.54 14.33 -39.81
N PHE A 162 34.34 14.92 -40.99
CA PHE A 162 33.01 15.19 -41.50
C PHE A 162 32.83 14.73 -42.95
N ILE A 163 31.60 14.34 -43.30
CA ILE A 163 31.15 14.07 -44.66
C ILE A 163 30.09 15.11 -45.02
N ASN A 164 30.17 15.68 -46.22
CA ASN A 164 29.15 16.56 -46.79
C ASN A 164 28.55 15.88 -48.04
N THR A 165 27.23 15.74 -48.08
CA THR A 165 26.52 14.97 -49.11
C THR A 165 26.04 15.82 -50.30
N LYS A 166 26.19 17.16 -50.27
CA LYS A 166 25.69 18.02 -51.35
C LYS A 166 26.57 17.94 -52.62
N GLY A 167 26.16 17.06 -53.53
CA GLY A 167 26.47 17.06 -54.96
C GLY A 167 25.29 16.48 -55.75
N GLU A 168 24.58 17.38 -56.48
CA GLU A 168 23.48 17.15 -57.44
C GLU A 168 22.07 16.76 -56.90
N GLU A 169 21.14 17.71 -57.12
CA GLU A 169 19.68 17.63 -57.29
C GLU A 169 18.74 17.13 -56.16
N GLY A 170 17.85 18.04 -55.73
CA GLY A 170 16.54 17.74 -55.14
C GLY A 170 16.44 17.93 -53.63
N GLU A 171 16.02 19.11 -53.18
CA GLU A 171 15.33 19.23 -51.88
C GLU A 171 13.98 18.53 -52.01
N GLU A 172 13.91 17.24 -51.70
CA GLU A 172 12.64 16.68 -51.25
C GLU A 172 12.43 17.18 -49.82
N GLU A 173 11.38 17.98 -49.60
CA GLU A 173 10.86 18.23 -48.26
C GLU A 173 10.69 16.88 -47.56
N ASN A 174 11.29 16.74 -46.37
CA ASN A 174 11.12 15.52 -45.59
C ASN A 174 9.64 15.40 -45.19
N THR A 175 8.88 14.63 -45.96
CA THR A 175 7.42 14.43 -45.81
C THR A 175 7.10 13.46 -44.67
N ASN A 176 8.10 12.91 -43.97
CA ASN A 176 7.87 11.99 -42.88
C ASN A 176 7.18 12.70 -41.70
N THR A 177 5.93 12.30 -41.45
CA THR A 177 5.10 12.84 -40.39
C THR A 177 5.44 12.23 -39.02
N ARG A 178 6.16 11.10 -38.97
CA ARG A 178 6.59 10.44 -37.74
C ARG A 178 7.90 11.02 -37.27
N ARG A 179 7.85 11.66 -36.11
CA ARG A 179 8.99 12.37 -35.54
C ARG A 179 9.19 12.00 -34.10
N VAL A 180 10.43 11.81 -33.68
CA VAL A 180 10.81 11.75 -32.26
C VAL A 180 11.06 13.18 -31.79
N THR A 181 10.20 13.65 -30.89
CA THR A 181 10.13 15.06 -30.49
C THR A 181 10.70 15.33 -29.11
N ASN A 182 10.78 14.31 -28.25
CA ASN A 182 11.38 14.45 -26.94
C ASN A 182 11.97 13.13 -26.45
N ILE A 183 13.10 13.20 -25.74
CA ILE A 183 13.65 12.10 -24.97
C ILE A 183 14.02 12.65 -23.58
N SER A 184 13.52 12.01 -22.53
CA SER A 184 13.76 12.45 -21.15
C SER A 184 14.09 11.28 -20.25
N VAL A 185 14.78 11.58 -19.14
CA VAL A 185 15.10 10.60 -18.10
C VAL A 185 14.38 11.03 -16.82
N GLY A 186 13.42 10.22 -16.40
CA GLY A 186 12.71 10.37 -15.13
C GLY A 186 13.21 9.38 -14.09
N LYS A 187 12.69 9.49 -12.86
CA LYS A 187 12.92 8.52 -11.79
C LYS A 187 11.59 8.08 -11.18
N GLY A 188 11.41 6.76 -11.08
CA GLY A 188 10.25 6.12 -10.44
C GLY A 188 10.29 6.23 -8.91
N SER A 189 9.48 5.42 -8.22
CA SER A 189 9.45 5.41 -6.75
C SER A 189 10.76 4.93 -6.10
N THR A 190 11.50 4.02 -6.74
CA THR A 190 12.78 3.46 -6.21
C THR A 190 14.02 4.29 -6.57
N ASN A 191 13.84 5.41 -7.28
CA ASN A 191 14.90 6.21 -7.90
C ASN A 191 15.68 5.54 -9.05
N ILE A 192 15.29 4.34 -9.50
CA ILE A 192 15.81 3.74 -10.74
C ILE A 192 15.40 4.64 -11.94
N PRO A 193 16.34 4.97 -12.85
CA PRO A 193 16.08 5.84 -13.97
C PRO A 193 15.19 5.15 -15.03
N LYS A 194 14.25 5.92 -15.59
CA LYS A 194 13.34 5.51 -16.66
C LYS A 194 13.53 6.44 -17.86
N VAL A 195 13.58 5.88 -19.05
CA VAL A 195 13.80 6.65 -20.29
C VAL A 195 12.49 6.75 -21.05
N THR A 196 12.02 7.96 -21.31
CA THR A 196 10.79 8.21 -22.06
C THR A 196 11.12 8.83 -23.41
N VAL A 197 10.57 8.27 -24.48
CA VAL A 197 10.68 8.75 -25.87
C VAL A 197 9.29 9.15 -26.33
N LYS A 198 9.13 10.39 -26.80
CA LYS A 198 7.86 10.91 -27.32
C LYS A 198 7.97 11.18 -28.81
N GLY A 199 6.91 10.86 -29.54
CA GLY A 199 6.78 11.18 -30.95
C GLY A 199 5.44 11.81 -31.33
N THR A 200 5.34 12.23 -32.59
CA THR A 200 4.11 12.78 -33.18
C THR A 200 3.08 11.70 -33.51
N GLU A 201 3.56 10.51 -33.88
CA GLU A 201 2.78 9.33 -34.25
C GLU A 201 3.32 8.10 -33.53
N LYS A 202 2.67 6.95 -33.75
CA LYS A 202 3.08 5.67 -33.17
C LYS A 202 4.52 5.32 -33.54
N LEU A 203 5.34 5.09 -32.53
CA LEU A 203 6.76 4.79 -32.68
C LEU A 203 6.98 3.28 -32.81
N ASN A 204 7.36 2.85 -34.02
CA ASN A 204 7.80 1.48 -34.25
C ASN A 204 9.27 1.35 -33.83
N TYR A 205 9.61 0.32 -33.05
CA TYR A 205 10.96 0.18 -32.53
C TYR A 205 11.47 -1.25 -32.50
N SER A 206 12.80 -1.37 -32.54
CA SER A 206 13.55 -2.59 -32.30
C SER A 206 14.56 -2.36 -31.18
N THR A 207 14.89 -3.41 -30.40
CA THR A 207 15.89 -3.33 -29.34
C THR A 207 16.96 -4.38 -29.50
N VAL A 208 18.21 -4.02 -29.19
CA VAL A 208 19.36 -4.93 -29.19
C VAL A 208 20.21 -4.65 -27.95
N LEU A 209 20.47 -5.68 -27.16
CA LEU A 209 21.43 -5.60 -26.06
C LEU A 209 22.82 -6.02 -26.58
N LEU A 210 23.76 -5.09 -26.53
CA LEU A 210 25.17 -5.32 -26.84
C LEU A 210 25.94 -5.54 -25.53
N LYS A 211 26.92 -6.43 -25.57
CA LYS A 211 27.80 -6.71 -24.42
C LYS A 211 29.22 -6.22 -24.70
N ASN A 212 29.92 -5.83 -23.64
CA ASN A 212 31.34 -5.41 -23.65
C ASN A 212 31.65 -4.20 -24.58
N PRO A 213 31.29 -2.97 -24.19
CA PRO A 213 30.55 -2.59 -22.97
C PRO A 213 29.04 -2.83 -23.12
N ASP A 214 28.35 -2.99 -21.99
CA ASP A 214 26.90 -3.23 -21.96
C ASP A 214 26.16 -1.98 -22.45
N ARG A 215 25.41 -2.16 -23.55
CA ARG A 215 24.64 -1.09 -24.19
C ARG A 215 23.29 -1.61 -24.64
N LEU A 216 22.22 -0.90 -24.29
CA LEU A 216 20.91 -1.12 -24.88
C LEU A 216 20.72 -0.16 -26.05
N VAL A 217 20.57 -0.71 -27.25
CA VAL A 217 20.29 0.04 -28.47
C VAL A 217 18.80 -0.06 -28.76
N ILE A 218 18.15 1.10 -28.92
CA ILE A 218 16.76 1.22 -29.36
C ILE A 218 16.80 1.93 -30.71
N SER A 219 16.31 1.28 -31.76
CA SER A 219 16.14 1.90 -33.09
C SER A 219 14.66 2.17 -33.29
N ILE A 220 14.30 3.43 -33.52
CA ILE A 220 12.95 3.88 -33.87
C ILE A 220 12.89 3.96 -35.40
N GLU A 221 12.12 3.07 -36.00
CA GLU A 221 12.06 2.87 -37.45
C GLU A 221 11.08 3.85 -38.08
N ASP A 222 11.40 4.30 -39.30
CA ASP A 222 10.60 5.23 -40.10
C ASP A 222 10.19 6.46 -39.28
N SER A 223 11.21 7.13 -38.73
CA SER A 223 11.05 8.31 -37.88
C SER A 223 12.22 9.29 -38.02
N VAL A 224 11.88 10.58 -37.98
CA VAL A 224 12.84 11.69 -38.04
C VAL A 224 13.07 12.29 -36.65
N LEU A 225 14.31 12.63 -36.34
CA LEU A 225 14.66 13.32 -35.10
C LEU A 225 14.30 14.81 -35.21
N ASP A 226 13.37 15.28 -34.38
CA ASP A 226 12.87 16.66 -34.35
C ASP A 226 12.75 17.13 -32.89
N LEU A 227 13.89 17.23 -32.19
CA LEU A 227 13.92 17.63 -30.79
C LEU A 227 13.85 19.15 -30.66
N LYS A 228 12.82 19.66 -29.97
CA LYS A 228 12.51 21.10 -29.85
C LYS A 228 13.07 21.74 -28.56
N ASP A 229 14.34 21.48 -28.25
CA ASP A 229 15.08 21.97 -27.07
C ASP A 229 14.81 21.21 -25.77
N ASN A 230 15.87 20.57 -25.23
CA ASN A 230 16.07 20.03 -23.86
C ASN A 230 17.32 19.12 -23.76
N ILE A 231 17.94 18.78 -24.89
CA ILE A 231 19.10 17.90 -24.96
C ILE A 231 20.26 18.66 -25.58
N SER A 232 21.44 18.56 -24.97
CA SER A 232 22.66 19.12 -25.57
C SER A 232 23.03 18.32 -26.81
N PHE A 233 23.06 18.98 -27.97
CA PHE A 233 23.53 18.40 -29.21
C PHE A 233 24.96 18.85 -29.47
N GLU A 234 25.91 17.91 -29.35
CA GLU A 234 27.30 18.16 -29.70
C GLU A 234 27.67 17.36 -30.93
N GLY A 235 28.12 18.08 -31.96
CA GLY A 235 28.44 17.49 -33.25
C GLY A 235 27.24 17.02 -34.04
N GLY A 236 26.03 16.91 -33.46
CA GLY A 236 24.77 16.35 -34.01
C GLY A 236 24.27 15.09 -33.32
N VAL A 237 24.87 14.77 -32.17
CA VAL A 237 24.36 13.74 -31.26
C VAL A 237 23.82 14.44 -30.03
N GLY A 238 22.58 14.12 -29.69
CA GLY A 238 22.00 14.45 -28.40
C GLY A 238 22.62 13.58 -27.30
N ARG A 239 23.10 14.21 -26.23
CA ARG A 239 23.66 13.51 -25.06
C ARG A 239 22.89 13.83 -23.79
N ILE A 240 22.66 12.79 -22.98
CA ILE A 240 22.09 12.89 -21.64
C ILE A 240 22.98 12.07 -20.68
N ASP A 241 23.69 12.77 -19.78
CA ASP A 241 24.44 12.13 -18.70
C ASP A 241 23.50 11.82 -17.54
N VAL A 242 23.36 10.54 -17.20
CA VAL A 242 22.41 10.05 -16.17
C VAL A 242 23.13 9.73 -14.87
N ASN A 243 24.31 9.12 -14.97
CA ASN A 243 25.19 8.76 -13.84
C ASN A 243 24.44 8.06 -12.68
N SER A 244 23.49 7.18 -13.01
CA SER A 244 22.64 6.50 -12.03
C SER A 244 22.36 5.08 -12.49
N LYS A 245 22.71 4.08 -11.68
CA LYS A 245 22.49 2.67 -12.03
C LYS A 245 21.03 2.41 -12.46
N PRO A 246 20.79 1.60 -13.52
CA PRO A 246 21.80 0.94 -14.34
C PRO A 246 22.32 1.80 -15.52
N ILE A 247 21.90 3.07 -15.66
CA ILE A 247 22.26 3.93 -16.80
C ILE A 247 23.43 4.86 -16.47
N ASN A 248 24.50 4.78 -17.27
CA ASN A 248 25.56 5.78 -17.25
C ASN A 248 25.18 7.01 -18.09
N ARG A 249 24.90 6.80 -19.39
CA ARG A 249 24.71 7.88 -20.37
C ARG A 249 23.87 7.43 -21.56
N ILE A 250 23.10 8.34 -22.14
CA ILE A 250 22.28 8.11 -23.34
C ILE A 250 22.81 8.98 -24.50
N ASN A 251 22.98 8.36 -25.67
CA ASN A 251 23.34 9.02 -26.92
C ASN A 251 22.20 8.87 -27.94
N ILE A 252 21.86 9.95 -28.65
CA ILE A 252 20.70 10.03 -29.56
C ILE A 252 21.15 10.64 -30.89
N SER A 253 20.79 10.04 -32.02
CA SER A 253 21.11 10.58 -33.35
C SER A 253 20.13 10.12 -34.43
N GLN A 254 19.99 10.90 -35.51
CA GLN A 254 19.43 10.41 -36.78
C GLN A 254 20.40 9.39 -37.36
N PHE A 255 20.10 8.10 -37.21
CA PHE A 255 20.99 7.01 -37.61
C PHE A 255 21.01 6.79 -39.13
N SER A 256 19.86 6.96 -39.79
CA SER A 256 19.72 6.85 -41.24
C SER A 256 18.64 7.83 -41.70
N SER A 257 18.79 8.38 -42.91
CA SER A 257 17.80 9.24 -43.57
C SER A 257 17.17 8.58 -44.81
N ASN A 258 17.62 7.37 -45.18
CA ASN A 258 16.99 6.55 -46.21
C ASN A 258 17.27 5.04 -45.94
N PRO A 259 16.36 4.32 -45.26
CA PRO A 259 15.14 4.82 -44.63
C PRO A 259 15.43 5.67 -43.38
N ASP A 260 14.46 6.47 -42.94
CA ASP A 260 14.57 7.26 -41.70
C ASP A 260 14.63 6.36 -40.47
N VAL A 261 15.67 6.49 -39.64
CA VAL A 261 15.81 5.77 -38.37
C VAL A 261 16.42 6.67 -37.31
N VAL A 262 15.75 6.82 -36.16
CA VAL A 262 16.33 7.44 -34.95
C VAL A 262 16.95 6.34 -34.09
N ARG A 263 18.19 6.52 -33.64
CA ARG A 263 18.86 5.57 -32.74
C ARG A 263 19.15 6.18 -31.39
N ILE A 264 18.81 5.44 -30.35
CA ILE A 264 19.05 5.74 -28.95
C ILE A 264 19.97 4.65 -28.40
N VAL A 265 21.15 5.02 -27.91
CA VAL A 265 22.13 4.12 -27.32
C VAL A 265 22.28 4.44 -25.85
N ILE A 266 21.84 3.53 -24.99
CA ILE A 266 21.91 3.63 -23.54
C ILE A 266 23.13 2.84 -23.07
N ASN A 267 24.15 3.53 -22.59
CA ASN A 267 25.32 2.91 -21.98
C ASN A 267 24.97 2.49 -20.56
N LEU A 268 25.07 1.18 -20.29
CA LEU A 268 24.74 0.60 -19.01
C LEU A 268 25.98 0.47 -18.14
N THR A 269 25.79 0.64 -16.83
CA THR A 269 26.82 0.35 -15.82
C THR A 269 26.89 -1.14 -15.49
N GLU A 270 25.80 -1.86 -15.69
CA GLU A 270 25.66 -3.30 -15.48
C GLU A 270 24.51 -3.84 -16.35
N ASN A 271 24.54 -5.14 -16.65
CA ASN A 271 23.43 -5.80 -17.34
C ASN A 271 22.18 -5.76 -16.45
N ALA A 272 21.05 -5.38 -17.03
CA ALA A 272 19.77 -5.27 -16.34
C ALA A 272 18.62 -5.64 -17.29
N ASP A 273 17.63 -6.36 -16.76
CA ASP A 273 16.40 -6.64 -17.48
C ASP A 273 15.56 -5.35 -17.61
N PHE A 274 14.82 -5.26 -18.70
CA PHE A 274 14.00 -4.10 -18.99
C PHE A 274 12.69 -4.46 -19.68
N ASP A 275 11.70 -3.59 -19.54
CA ASP A 275 10.48 -3.58 -20.33
C ASP A 275 10.34 -2.26 -21.10
N MET A 276 9.77 -2.35 -22.29
CA MET A 276 9.33 -1.21 -23.09
C MET A 276 7.81 -1.11 -23.01
N VAL A 277 7.30 -0.02 -22.43
CA VAL A 277 5.86 0.26 -22.29
C VAL A 277 5.46 1.31 -23.30
N SER A 278 4.33 1.08 -23.97
CA SER A 278 3.76 1.96 -24.97
C SER A 278 2.53 2.67 -24.39
N GLU A 279 2.52 3.99 -24.45
CA GLU A 279 1.45 4.88 -23.97
C GLU A 279 0.97 5.79 -25.12
N GLU A 280 -0.20 6.43 -24.96
CA GLU A 280 -0.81 7.33 -25.95
C GLU A 280 -0.87 6.74 -27.38
N ASP A 281 -1.45 5.54 -27.52
CA ASP A 281 -1.55 4.80 -28.79
C ASP A 281 -0.17 4.53 -29.45
N GLY A 282 0.88 4.47 -28.62
CA GLY A 282 2.27 4.22 -29.00
C GLY A 282 3.06 5.43 -29.45
N LYS A 283 2.53 6.64 -29.21
CA LYS A 283 3.28 7.89 -29.37
C LYS A 283 4.34 8.08 -28.29
N ILE A 284 4.16 7.43 -27.13
CA ILE A 284 5.10 7.49 -26.02
C ILE A 284 5.62 6.08 -25.74
N LEU A 285 6.95 5.94 -25.66
CA LEU A 285 7.63 4.73 -25.25
C LEU A 285 8.40 4.99 -23.96
N THR A 286 8.15 4.18 -22.93
CA THR A 286 8.84 4.24 -21.64
C THR A 286 9.65 2.97 -21.43
N LEU A 287 10.98 3.10 -21.39
CA LEU A 287 11.90 2.06 -20.94
C LEU A 287 11.97 2.06 -19.41
N SER A 288 11.65 0.92 -18.80
CA SER A 288 11.81 0.69 -17.37
C SER A 288 12.74 -0.49 -17.13
N PHE A 289 13.78 -0.31 -16.32
CA PHE A 289 14.57 -1.43 -15.81
C PHE A 289 13.78 -2.13 -14.71
N VAL A 290 13.73 -3.46 -14.76
CA VAL A 290 12.83 -4.24 -13.90
C VAL A 290 13.50 -5.46 -13.30
N ASN A 291 13.18 -5.72 -12.05
CA ASN A 291 13.31 -7.03 -11.44
C ASN A 291 12.23 -7.98 -11.99
N ARG A 292 12.58 -9.22 -12.30
CA ARG A 292 11.60 -10.21 -12.74
C ARG A 292 11.10 -11.05 -11.56
N VAL A 293 9.79 -11.04 -11.34
CA VAL A 293 9.12 -11.86 -10.33
C VAL A 293 8.72 -13.18 -10.96
N GLY A 294 9.33 -14.26 -10.46
CA GLY A 294 9.14 -15.62 -10.96
C GLY A 294 8.18 -16.43 -10.09
N LYS A 295 8.60 -17.65 -9.74
CA LYS A 295 7.80 -18.61 -8.98
C LYS A 295 7.48 -18.10 -7.57
N ILE A 296 6.28 -18.41 -7.11
CA ILE A 296 5.84 -18.23 -5.73
C ILE A 296 5.44 -19.59 -5.18
N GLU A 297 6.04 -19.98 -4.06
CA GLU A 297 5.84 -21.30 -3.47
C GLU A 297 5.79 -21.27 -1.95
N LYS A 298 5.13 -22.28 -1.39
CA LYS A 298 5.11 -22.56 0.05
C LYS A 298 6.40 -23.28 0.45
N GLN A 299 7.05 -22.82 1.53
CA GLN A 299 8.18 -23.49 2.17
C GLN A 299 8.02 -23.48 3.69
N VAL A 300 8.87 -24.21 4.41
CA VAL A 300 8.99 -24.13 5.87
C VAL A 300 10.33 -23.49 6.21
N ILE A 301 10.30 -22.37 6.93
CA ILE A 301 11.47 -21.60 7.34
C ILE A 301 11.41 -21.45 8.86
N ASP A 302 12.47 -21.88 9.56
CA ASP A 302 12.54 -21.91 11.04
C ASP A 302 11.34 -22.60 11.71
N GLY A 303 10.81 -23.64 11.06
CA GLY A 303 9.65 -24.40 11.54
C GLY A 303 8.30 -23.72 11.33
N LYS A 304 8.25 -22.56 10.66
CA LYS A 304 7.02 -21.86 10.29
C LYS A 304 6.75 -21.97 8.79
N GLU A 305 5.48 -22.08 8.41
CA GLU A 305 5.08 -22.02 7.00
C GLU A 305 5.30 -20.61 6.46
N ALA A 306 5.84 -20.52 5.24
CA ALA A 306 6.22 -19.27 4.61
C ALA A 306 5.88 -19.28 3.11
N LEU A 307 5.51 -18.12 2.59
CA LEU A 307 5.49 -17.85 1.15
C LEU A 307 6.87 -17.33 0.73
N VAL A 308 7.46 -17.98 -0.26
CA VAL A 308 8.75 -17.61 -0.84
C VAL A 308 8.53 -17.16 -2.28
N ILE A 309 8.88 -15.91 -2.54
CA ILE A 309 8.78 -15.27 -3.86
C ILE A 309 10.19 -15.17 -4.44
N HIS A 310 10.41 -15.80 -5.59
CA HIS A 310 11.70 -15.81 -6.27
C HIS A 310 11.78 -14.65 -7.26
N ASN A 311 12.84 -13.86 -7.17
CA ASN A 311 13.08 -12.69 -8.01
C ASN A 311 14.43 -12.82 -8.73
N THR A 312 14.68 -12.06 -9.79
CA THR A 312 16.02 -11.99 -10.39
C THR A 312 16.98 -11.16 -9.56
N GLU A 313 16.48 -10.12 -8.91
CA GLU A 313 17.23 -9.22 -8.03
C GLU A 313 16.48 -8.98 -6.73
N LYS A 314 17.12 -8.29 -5.77
CA LYS A 314 16.46 -7.91 -4.51
C LYS A 314 15.44 -6.79 -4.79
N PRO A 315 14.13 -7.00 -4.59
CA PRO A 315 13.14 -5.95 -4.83
C PRO A 315 13.06 -4.97 -3.67
N GLU A 316 12.63 -3.74 -3.96
CA GLU A 316 12.12 -2.82 -2.95
C GLU A 316 10.65 -3.14 -2.67
N ILE A 317 10.26 -3.18 -1.40
CA ILE A 317 8.97 -3.70 -0.94
C ILE A 317 8.18 -2.61 -0.21
N LYS A 318 6.90 -2.52 -0.53
CA LYS A 318 5.92 -1.75 0.26
C LYS A 318 4.76 -2.65 0.65
N SER A 319 4.32 -2.58 1.91
CA SER A 319 3.20 -3.39 2.41
C SER A 319 2.18 -2.56 3.16
N PHE A 320 0.92 -2.97 3.08
CA PHE A 320 -0.19 -2.35 3.80
C PHE A 320 -1.36 -3.34 3.94
N LYS A 321 -2.30 -3.02 4.84
CA LYS A 321 -3.51 -3.82 5.07
C LYS A 321 -4.71 -3.15 4.40
N LEU A 322 -5.64 -3.96 3.90
CA LEU A 322 -6.97 -3.53 3.45
C LEU A 322 -8.01 -4.17 4.34
N SER A 323 -9.13 -3.49 4.58
CA SER A 323 -10.31 -4.05 5.25
C SER A 323 -11.47 -4.22 4.28
N ASN A 324 -12.43 -5.09 4.64
CA ASN A 324 -13.65 -5.40 3.86
C ASN A 324 -13.42 -5.94 2.43
N PRO A 325 -12.96 -7.18 2.25
CA PRO A 325 -12.47 -8.11 3.27
C PRO A 325 -11.02 -7.80 3.68
N ASP A 326 -10.65 -8.29 4.86
CA ASP A 326 -9.29 -8.15 5.38
C ASP A 326 -8.28 -8.84 4.46
N ARG A 327 -7.25 -8.09 4.06
CA ARG A 327 -6.18 -8.53 3.15
C ARG A 327 -4.88 -7.86 3.53
N VAL A 328 -3.77 -8.56 3.27
CA VAL A 328 -2.44 -7.96 3.30
C VAL A 328 -1.94 -7.80 1.88
N VAL A 329 -1.48 -6.61 1.53
CA VAL A 329 -0.94 -6.28 0.21
C VAL A 329 0.56 -6.09 0.32
N VAL A 330 1.31 -6.73 -0.58
CA VAL A 330 2.76 -6.61 -0.71
C VAL A 330 3.09 -6.23 -2.15
N ASP A 331 3.58 -5.02 -2.34
CA ASP A 331 3.98 -4.47 -3.63
C ASP A 331 5.49 -4.57 -3.79
N LEU A 332 5.92 -5.21 -4.88
CA LEU A 332 7.30 -5.27 -5.33
C LEU A 332 7.49 -4.18 -6.39
N LEU A 333 8.32 -3.19 -6.09
CA LEU A 333 8.55 -2.02 -6.94
C LEU A 333 9.57 -2.32 -8.04
N ASP A 334 9.49 -1.53 -9.12
CA ASP A 334 10.22 -1.70 -10.39
C ASP A 334 10.38 -3.18 -10.77
N SER A 335 9.24 -3.87 -10.77
CA SER A 335 9.16 -5.30 -10.95
C SER A 335 8.14 -5.66 -12.04
N SER A 336 8.45 -6.74 -12.76
CA SER A 336 7.61 -7.30 -13.80
C SER A 336 7.40 -8.80 -13.61
N LEU A 337 6.15 -9.21 -13.78
CA LEU A 337 5.72 -10.58 -13.55
C LEU A 337 6.08 -11.48 -14.74
N GLN A 338 6.73 -12.61 -14.49
CA GLN A 338 7.10 -13.56 -15.54
C GLN A 338 5.93 -14.50 -15.90
N GLY A 339 5.72 -14.72 -17.19
CA GLY A 339 4.78 -15.74 -17.69
C GLY A 339 3.31 -15.31 -17.77
N GLY A 340 2.99 -14.04 -17.47
CA GLY A 340 1.61 -13.52 -17.54
C GLY A 340 1.43 -12.24 -16.73
N ASN A 341 0.21 -11.69 -16.78
CA ASN A 341 -0.15 -10.47 -16.04
C ASN A 341 -0.90 -10.75 -14.73
N TYR A 342 -1.32 -11.99 -14.51
CA TYR A 342 -2.07 -12.42 -13.34
C TYR A 342 -1.84 -13.89 -13.04
N PHE A 343 -1.64 -14.21 -11.77
CA PHE A 343 -1.62 -15.57 -11.24
C PHE A 343 -2.43 -15.64 -9.95
N ASN A 344 -3.03 -16.79 -9.70
CA ASN A 344 -3.66 -17.11 -8.43
C ASN A 344 -3.05 -18.39 -7.88
N TYR A 345 -2.59 -18.35 -6.64
CA TYR A 345 -1.99 -19.49 -5.95
C TYR A 345 -2.86 -19.87 -4.75
N ASP A 346 -3.27 -21.12 -4.70
CA ASP A 346 -4.03 -21.71 -3.59
C ASP A 346 -3.06 -22.19 -2.48
N HIS A 347 -2.33 -21.24 -1.90
CA HIS A 347 -1.38 -21.49 -0.82
C HIS A 347 -2.08 -21.26 0.53
N ASP A 348 -2.58 -22.33 1.15
CA ASP A 348 -3.09 -22.31 2.52
C ASP A 348 -1.91 -22.36 3.51
N ILE A 349 -1.62 -21.21 4.15
CA ILE A 349 -0.62 -21.08 5.22
C ILE A 349 -1.12 -20.17 6.34
N GLY A 350 -1.17 -20.67 7.58
CA GLY A 350 -1.74 -19.92 8.72
C GLY A 350 -3.13 -19.37 8.42
N PHE A 351 -3.32 -18.05 8.56
CA PHE A 351 -4.57 -17.37 8.21
C PHE A 351 -4.72 -17.01 6.72
N ILE A 352 -3.67 -17.21 5.90
CA ILE A 352 -3.69 -16.89 4.47
C ILE A 352 -4.31 -18.07 3.74
N LYS A 353 -5.41 -17.85 3.03
CA LYS A 353 -6.09 -18.89 2.23
C LYS A 353 -5.65 -18.92 0.76
N GLY A 354 -5.00 -17.87 0.28
CA GLY A 354 -4.58 -17.77 -1.10
C GLY A 354 -3.83 -16.49 -1.41
N VAL A 355 -3.15 -16.48 -2.55
CA VAL A 355 -2.32 -15.36 -3.00
C VAL A 355 -2.65 -15.02 -4.44
N ARG A 356 -3.13 -13.81 -4.66
CA ARG A 356 -3.33 -13.25 -6.01
C ARG A 356 -2.16 -12.36 -6.35
N VAL A 357 -1.62 -12.50 -7.55
CA VAL A 357 -0.42 -11.80 -8.00
C VAL A 357 -0.70 -11.20 -9.34
N SER A 358 -0.41 -9.90 -9.51
CA SER A 358 -0.72 -9.21 -10.75
C SER A 358 0.33 -8.17 -11.11
N GLN A 359 0.50 -7.93 -12.40
CA GLN A 359 1.15 -6.70 -12.86
C GLN A 359 0.19 -5.54 -12.58
N PHE A 360 0.47 -4.80 -11.51
CA PHE A 360 -0.40 -3.74 -11.00
C PHE A 360 -0.19 -2.43 -11.77
N VAL A 361 -1.30 -1.74 -12.03
CA VAL A 361 -1.32 -0.41 -12.63
C VAL A 361 -1.23 0.63 -11.50
N PRO A 362 -0.21 1.51 -11.47
CA PRO A 362 -0.05 2.53 -10.44
C PRO A 362 -1.33 3.34 -10.18
N ASP A 363 -1.67 3.46 -8.91
CA ASP A 363 -2.71 4.37 -8.41
C ASP A 363 -2.06 5.62 -7.79
N ASN A 364 -2.85 6.44 -7.09
CA ASN A 364 -2.40 7.69 -6.48
C ASN A 364 -1.32 7.50 -5.39
N LEU A 365 -1.02 6.26 -4.96
CA LEU A 365 0.04 5.97 -4.00
C LEU A 365 1.42 5.80 -4.64
N TYR A 366 1.50 5.87 -5.97
CA TYR A 366 2.70 5.60 -6.77
C TYR A 366 2.91 6.68 -7.83
N LYS A 367 4.12 6.75 -8.37
CA LYS A 367 4.38 7.64 -9.50
C LYS A 367 3.75 7.07 -10.77
N PRO A 368 3.27 7.92 -11.69
CA PRO A 368 2.90 7.49 -13.02
C PRO A 368 4.05 6.69 -13.64
N ASN A 369 3.72 5.54 -14.25
CA ASN A 369 4.65 4.63 -14.93
C ASN A 369 5.59 3.83 -13.99
N ASP A 370 5.25 3.73 -12.70
CA ASP A 370 5.82 2.69 -11.86
C ASP A 370 5.42 1.28 -12.33
N ARG A 371 6.39 0.36 -12.33
CA ARG A 371 6.14 -1.05 -12.66
C ARG A 371 6.07 -1.82 -11.37
N ILE A 372 4.89 -2.31 -11.03
CA ILE A 372 4.62 -2.89 -9.72
C ILE A 372 4.08 -4.30 -9.92
N VAL A 373 4.65 -5.26 -9.22
CA VAL A 373 3.99 -6.56 -9.02
C VAL A 373 3.31 -6.52 -7.66
N ARG A 374 1.99 -6.61 -7.65
CA ARG A 374 1.18 -6.60 -6.43
C ARG A 374 0.81 -8.03 -6.05
N LEU A 375 1.16 -8.40 -4.84
CA LEU A 375 0.68 -9.60 -4.16
C LEU A 375 -0.44 -9.20 -3.21
N VAL A 376 -1.58 -9.88 -3.31
CA VAL A 376 -2.71 -9.75 -2.41
C VAL A 376 -2.89 -11.07 -1.68
N LEU A 377 -2.58 -11.08 -0.39
CA LEU A 377 -2.77 -12.21 0.51
C LEU A 377 -4.23 -12.19 0.97
N ASP A 378 -5.01 -13.16 0.49
CA ASP A 378 -6.40 -13.32 0.88
C ASP A 378 -6.48 -14.05 2.22
N ILE A 379 -7.27 -13.51 3.15
CA ILE A 379 -7.33 -13.94 4.55
C ILE A 379 -8.58 -14.80 4.77
N LYS A 380 -8.46 -15.78 5.68
CA LYS A 380 -9.58 -16.61 6.17
C LYS A 380 -10.63 -15.73 6.89
N GLU A 381 -11.89 -16.15 6.83
CA GLU A 381 -12.99 -15.44 7.49
C GLU A 381 -12.83 -15.46 9.02
N GLY A 382 -13.22 -14.37 9.69
CA GLY A 382 -13.16 -14.25 11.16
C GLY A 382 -11.82 -13.80 11.72
N ILE A 383 -10.77 -13.71 10.92
CA ILE A 383 -9.46 -13.18 11.33
C ILE A 383 -9.50 -11.66 11.30
N GLN A 384 -9.26 -11.02 12.44
CA GLN A 384 -9.18 -9.57 12.58
C GLN A 384 -7.73 -9.13 12.77
N ASP A 385 -7.33 -8.05 12.10
CA ASP A 385 -5.97 -7.49 12.12
C ASP A 385 -4.87 -8.52 11.76
N PRO A 386 -4.90 -9.11 10.55
CA PRO A 386 -3.90 -10.08 10.11
C PRO A 386 -2.51 -9.44 10.07
N ASP A 387 -1.49 -10.10 10.61
CA ASP A 387 -0.11 -9.60 10.57
C ASP A 387 0.88 -10.59 9.97
N VAL A 388 1.84 -10.08 9.21
CA VAL A 388 2.82 -10.90 8.50
C VAL A 388 4.21 -10.32 8.67
N LYS A 389 5.19 -11.20 8.91
CA LYS A 389 6.61 -10.85 8.86
C LYS A 389 7.12 -10.93 7.43
N ILE A 390 7.65 -9.82 6.91
CA ILE A 390 8.19 -9.73 5.54
C ILE A 390 9.68 -9.39 5.61
N TYR A 391 10.53 -10.18 4.97
CA TYR A 391 11.95 -9.89 4.84
C TYR A 391 12.54 -10.47 3.54
N THR A 392 13.80 -10.14 3.27
CA THR A 392 14.51 -10.57 2.06
C THR A 392 15.76 -11.38 2.39
N GLU A 393 15.98 -12.46 1.66
CA GLU A 393 17.21 -13.25 1.66
C GLU A 393 17.77 -13.31 0.24
N GLY A 394 18.76 -12.48 -0.06
CA GLY A 394 19.24 -12.30 -1.43
C GLY A 394 18.14 -11.78 -2.36
N ASN A 395 17.79 -12.57 -3.36
CA ASN A 395 16.73 -12.31 -4.34
C ASN A 395 15.38 -12.95 -3.96
N LYS A 396 15.24 -13.50 -2.75
CA LYS A 396 13.97 -14.06 -2.27
C LYS A 396 13.27 -13.07 -1.35
N VAL A 397 11.96 -12.92 -1.53
CA VAL A 397 11.08 -12.29 -0.52
C VAL A 397 10.41 -13.41 0.25
N ILE A 398 10.47 -13.33 1.57
CA ILE A 398 9.90 -14.32 2.49
C ILE A 398 8.79 -13.62 3.28
N ILE A 399 7.59 -14.21 3.24
CA ILE A 399 6.42 -13.75 3.98
C ILE A 399 5.96 -14.87 4.91
N ILE A 400 5.92 -14.60 6.22
CA ILE A 400 5.48 -15.55 7.25
C ILE A 400 4.24 -14.95 7.94
N PRO A 401 3.06 -15.61 7.91
CA PRO A 401 1.92 -15.18 8.71
C PRO A 401 2.23 -15.34 10.20
N GLU A 402 1.95 -14.29 10.98
CA GLU A 402 2.04 -14.34 12.44
C GLU A 402 0.74 -14.91 13.02
N ALA A 403 0.80 -15.71 14.08
CA ALA A 403 -0.42 -16.32 14.60
C ALA A 403 -1.39 -15.25 15.12
N ASN A 404 -2.65 -15.37 14.76
CA ASN A 404 -3.69 -14.47 15.23
C ASN A 404 -4.43 -15.07 16.43
N LEU A 405 -5.02 -14.21 17.28
CA LEU A 405 -5.79 -14.65 18.43
C LEU A 405 -6.92 -15.63 18.07
N GLY A 406 -7.56 -15.47 16.91
CA GLY A 406 -8.62 -16.38 16.43
C GLY A 406 -8.15 -17.79 16.07
N GLU A 407 -6.85 -18.01 15.82
CA GLU A 407 -6.29 -19.35 15.60
C GLU A 407 -6.06 -20.09 16.94
N VAL A 408 -5.87 -19.31 18.01
CA VAL A 408 -5.56 -19.79 19.35
C VAL A 408 -6.81 -19.93 20.21
N ILE A 409 -7.77 -19.01 20.09
CA ILE A 409 -8.96 -18.95 20.94
C ILE A 409 -10.21 -19.24 20.12
N ASN A 410 -10.96 -20.25 20.55
CA ASN A 410 -12.33 -20.48 20.12
C ASN A 410 -13.31 -20.03 21.22
N TYR A 411 -14.32 -19.27 20.85
CA TYR A 411 -15.40 -18.84 21.74
C TYR A 411 -16.76 -19.25 21.19
N ALA A 412 -17.60 -19.89 22.01
CA ALA A 412 -18.90 -20.39 21.62
C ALA A 412 -19.92 -20.34 22.76
N PHE A 413 -21.20 -20.49 22.41
CA PHE A 413 -22.29 -20.68 23.36
C PHE A 413 -22.73 -22.14 23.38
N GLU A 414 -22.97 -22.69 24.58
CA GLU A 414 -23.62 -23.98 24.78
C GLU A 414 -24.82 -23.80 25.72
N GLY A 415 -26.01 -23.64 25.15
CA GLY A 415 -27.18 -23.21 25.92
C GLY A 415 -26.98 -21.79 26.48
N SER A 416 -27.02 -21.65 27.81
CA SER A 416 -26.72 -20.39 28.52
C SER A 416 -25.25 -20.25 28.92
N ASN A 417 -24.44 -21.30 28.70
CA ASN A 417 -23.03 -21.32 29.06
C ASN A 417 -22.16 -20.72 27.96
N ARG A 418 -21.03 -20.16 28.38
CA ARG A 418 -19.99 -19.61 27.51
C ARG A 418 -18.84 -20.58 27.53
N VAL A 419 -18.37 -21.02 26.36
CA VAL A 419 -17.27 -21.97 26.26
C VAL A 419 -16.10 -21.28 25.58
N VAL A 420 -14.96 -21.22 26.26
CA VAL A 420 -13.69 -20.76 25.70
C VAL A 420 -12.77 -21.97 25.57
N SER A 421 -12.24 -22.19 24.37
CA SER A 421 -11.19 -23.18 24.12
C SER A 421 -9.89 -22.50 23.68
N ILE A 422 -8.77 -22.90 24.29
CA ILE A 422 -7.42 -22.47 23.94
C ILE A 422 -6.72 -23.63 23.23
N ASN A 423 -6.40 -23.45 21.94
CA ASN A 423 -5.68 -24.44 21.15
C ASN A 423 -4.17 -24.26 21.37
N THR A 424 -3.47 -25.35 21.67
CA THR A 424 -2.02 -25.34 21.87
C THR A 424 -1.31 -26.18 20.80
N LYS A 425 -0.01 -25.94 20.58
CA LYS A 425 0.82 -26.68 19.59
C LYS A 425 0.93 -28.19 19.88
N GLY A 426 0.53 -28.62 21.07
CA GLY A 426 0.54 -30.00 21.54
C GLY A 426 0.08 -30.04 22.98
N ASN A 427 0.24 -31.19 23.64
CA ASN A 427 -0.15 -31.37 25.04
C ASN A 427 0.59 -30.38 25.95
N ALA A 428 -0.17 -29.44 26.50
CA ALA A 428 0.32 -28.41 27.40
C ALA A 428 -0.18 -28.70 28.81
N ASP A 429 0.75 -28.66 29.77
CA ASP A 429 0.40 -28.48 31.18
C ASP A 429 -0.04 -27.02 31.39
N TYR A 430 -1.07 -26.81 32.19
CA TYR A 430 -1.62 -25.48 32.47
C TYR A 430 -2.21 -25.38 33.88
N SER A 431 -2.31 -24.14 34.35
CA SER A 431 -3.03 -23.81 35.57
C SER A 431 -4.10 -22.78 35.28
N ILE A 432 -5.26 -22.92 35.89
CA ILE A 432 -6.34 -21.93 35.87
C ILE A 432 -6.42 -21.29 37.25
N ASP A 433 -6.39 -19.96 37.30
CA ASP A 433 -6.62 -19.18 38.50
C ASP A 433 -7.75 -18.19 38.24
N TYR A 434 -8.78 -18.17 39.09
CA TYR A 434 -9.89 -17.23 39.00
C TYR A 434 -9.90 -16.31 40.21
N ASN A 435 -9.66 -15.02 39.95
CA ASN A 435 -9.80 -13.97 40.93
C ASN A 435 -11.23 -13.42 40.89
N ARG A 436 -12.02 -13.75 41.91
CA ARG A 436 -13.41 -13.30 42.05
C ARG A 436 -13.54 -11.80 42.35
N GLU A 437 -12.55 -11.17 42.98
CA GLU A 437 -12.58 -9.72 43.25
C GLU A 437 -12.31 -8.91 41.98
N GLU A 438 -11.38 -9.38 41.15
CA GLU A 438 -11.04 -8.73 39.88
C GLU A 438 -11.91 -9.21 38.71
N ASN A 439 -12.83 -10.15 38.95
CA ASN A 439 -13.62 -10.83 37.93
C ASN A 439 -12.75 -11.28 36.74
N THR A 440 -11.60 -11.87 37.03
CA THR A 440 -10.61 -12.20 36.00
C THR A 440 -10.12 -13.63 36.19
N MET A 441 -10.10 -14.41 35.12
CA MET A 441 -9.48 -15.74 35.09
C MET A 441 -8.20 -15.70 34.27
N VAL A 442 -7.16 -16.35 34.78
CA VAL A 442 -5.86 -16.46 34.11
C VAL A 442 -5.54 -17.93 33.89
N ALA A 443 -5.52 -18.35 32.63
CA ALA A 443 -4.95 -19.63 32.21
C ALA A 443 -3.46 -19.44 31.89
N THR A 444 -2.58 -20.10 32.64
CA THR A 444 -1.13 -20.01 32.48
C THR A 444 -0.57 -21.31 31.92
N MET A 445 0.31 -21.23 30.92
CA MET A 445 0.94 -22.40 30.29
C MET A 445 2.34 -22.05 29.74
N PRO A 446 3.19 -23.04 29.41
CA PRO A 446 4.50 -22.75 28.80
C PRO A 446 4.38 -21.99 27.48
N SER A 447 5.16 -20.92 27.33
CA SER A 447 5.12 -20.03 26.17
C SER A 447 5.39 -20.70 24.82
N ARG A 448 6.12 -21.82 24.82
CA ARG A 448 6.36 -22.63 23.63
C ARG A 448 5.10 -23.32 23.07
N MET A 449 4.02 -23.37 23.85
CA MET A 449 2.78 -24.04 23.48
C MET A 449 1.81 -23.15 22.72
N LEU A 450 1.98 -21.83 22.76
CA LEU A 450 1.18 -20.86 22.01
C LEU A 450 2.04 -20.23 20.92
N ASP A 451 1.53 -20.13 19.70
CA ASP A 451 2.25 -19.49 18.58
C ASP A 451 2.03 -17.98 18.48
N ILE A 452 1.51 -17.36 19.54
CA ILE A 452 1.14 -15.94 19.58
C ILE A 452 1.91 -15.25 20.71
N GLU A 453 2.41 -14.05 20.45
CA GLU A 453 3.11 -13.21 21.42
C GLU A 453 2.12 -12.43 22.29
N GLU A 454 1.17 -11.75 21.66
CA GLU A 454 0.11 -10.99 22.31
C GLU A 454 -1.16 -11.04 21.47
N GLY A 455 -2.32 -10.94 22.11
CA GLY A 455 -3.60 -10.83 21.41
C GLY A 455 -4.70 -10.24 22.30
N PHE A 456 -5.70 -9.62 21.70
CA PHE A 456 -6.87 -9.07 22.39
C PHE A 456 -8.17 -9.31 21.60
N MET A 457 -9.23 -9.74 22.28
CA MET A 457 -10.56 -9.96 21.71
C MET A 457 -11.62 -9.38 22.65
N SER A 458 -12.43 -8.45 22.16
CA SER A 458 -13.58 -7.91 22.90
C SER A 458 -14.82 -8.78 22.65
N ILE A 459 -15.37 -9.39 23.70
CA ILE A 459 -16.56 -10.27 23.64
C ILE A 459 -17.84 -9.50 23.98
N LYS A 460 -17.89 -8.87 25.16
CA LYS A 460 -19.01 -8.03 25.66
C LYS A 460 -20.40 -8.69 25.56
N ASP A 461 -20.49 -9.98 25.81
CA ASP A 461 -21.76 -10.74 25.74
C ASP A 461 -22.63 -10.61 27.01
N GLY A 462 -22.17 -9.79 27.96
CA GLY A 462 -22.78 -9.55 29.26
C GLY A 462 -22.35 -10.50 30.38
N LEU A 463 -21.55 -11.52 30.08
CA LEU A 463 -20.79 -12.28 31.08
C LEU A 463 -19.28 -12.06 30.91
N ILE A 464 -18.76 -12.32 29.71
CA ILE A 464 -17.36 -12.13 29.33
C ILE A 464 -17.22 -10.76 28.66
N ASN A 465 -16.29 -9.96 29.17
CA ASN A 465 -15.93 -8.67 28.59
C ASN A 465 -14.94 -8.85 27.45
N ASP A 466 -13.81 -9.52 27.72
CA ASP A 466 -12.70 -9.67 26.78
C ASP A 466 -11.80 -10.87 27.11
N ILE A 467 -10.98 -11.25 26.13
CA ILE A 467 -9.93 -12.26 26.24
C ILE A 467 -8.63 -11.65 25.75
N THR A 468 -7.57 -11.72 26.56
CA THR A 468 -6.24 -11.19 26.26
C THR A 468 -5.20 -12.29 26.39
N ILE A 469 -4.27 -12.41 25.43
CA ILE A 469 -3.09 -13.27 25.56
C ILE A 469 -1.86 -12.40 25.76
N ARG A 470 -1.02 -12.75 26.73
CA ARG A 470 0.30 -12.14 26.93
C ARG A 470 1.36 -13.21 27.12
N LYS A 471 2.43 -13.14 26.35
CA LYS A 471 3.63 -13.96 26.54
C LYS A 471 4.60 -13.26 27.50
N GLY A 472 5.06 -13.99 28.52
CA GLY A 472 5.98 -13.50 29.54
C GLY A 472 7.12 -14.47 29.79
N GLY A 473 8.26 -14.28 29.13
CA GLY A 473 9.43 -15.15 29.27
C GLY A 473 9.10 -16.59 28.88
N ASN A 474 9.06 -17.49 29.87
CA ASN A 474 8.78 -18.92 29.66
C ASN A 474 7.30 -19.29 29.78
N LEU A 475 6.43 -18.39 30.22
CA LEU A 475 5.01 -18.65 30.45
C LEU A 475 4.14 -17.67 29.67
N SER A 476 3.07 -18.17 29.06
CA SER A 476 2.02 -17.38 28.46
C SER A 476 0.78 -17.39 29.35
N LYS A 477 0.08 -16.27 29.37
CA LYS A 477 -1.17 -16.08 30.12
C LYS A 477 -2.30 -15.76 29.14
N VAL A 478 -3.37 -16.54 29.20
CA VAL A 478 -4.67 -16.19 28.60
C VAL A 478 -5.55 -15.65 29.72
N ILE A 479 -5.89 -14.38 29.63
CA ILE A 479 -6.63 -13.61 30.63
C ILE A 479 -8.04 -13.43 30.10
N ILE A 480 -9.04 -13.93 30.82
CA ILE A 480 -10.45 -13.79 30.50
C ILE A 480 -11.05 -12.85 31.54
N THR A 481 -11.54 -11.70 31.09
CA THR A 481 -12.14 -10.69 31.96
C THR A 481 -13.65 -10.85 31.94
N PHE A 482 -14.27 -10.96 33.10
CA PHE A 482 -15.71 -11.09 33.29
C PHE A 482 -16.31 -9.80 33.82
N ARG A 483 -17.62 -9.67 33.64
CA ARG A 483 -18.40 -8.54 34.14
C ARG A 483 -18.83 -8.70 35.60
N ARG A 484 -18.91 -9.94 36.09
CA ARG A 484 -19.42 -10.33 37.39
C ARG A 484 -18.87 -11.70 37.77
N GLY A 485 -19.17 -12.14 38.99
CA GLY A 485 -18.91 -13.50 39.47
C GLY A 485 -19.36 -14.59 38.47
N ILE A 486 -18.50 -15.59 38.28
CA ILE A 486 -18.81 -16.77 37.46
C ILE A 486 -18.65 -18.07 38.25
N ASP A 487 -19.44 -19.06 37.85
CA ASP A 487 -19.12 -20.46 38.06
C ASP A 487 -18.43 -20.98 36.80
N TYR A 488 -17.45 -21.87 36.96
CA TYR A 488 -16.77 -22.47 35.82
C TYR A 488 -16.57 -23.97 35.98
N THR A 489 -16.38 -24.64 34.86
CA THR A 489 -15.99 -26.05 34.79
C THR A 489 -14.90 -26.20 33.75
N ILE A 490 -13.78 -26.78 34.15
CA ILE A 490 -12.72 -27.15 33.22
C ILE A 490 -13.15 -28.48 32.57
N LEU A 491 -13.34 -28.46 31.25
CA LEU A 491 -13.77 -29.62 30.47
C LEU A 491 -12.60 -30.43 29.91
N SER A 492 -11.40 -29.84 29.87
CA SER A 492 -10.15 -30.48 29.43
C SER A 492 -9.45 -31.22 30.58
N LYS A 493 -8.52 -32.12 30.24
CA LYS A 493 -7.61 -32.75 31.22
C LYS A 493 -6.54 -31.75 31.66
N ASP A 494 -5.79 -32.05 32.74
CA ASP A 494 -4.69 -31.20 33.22
C ASP A 494 -3.55 -31.05 32.19
N ILE A 495 -3.42 -32.03 31.30
CA ILE A 495 -2.50 -32.01 30.17
C ILE A 495 -3.32 -32.29 28.91
N ASP A 496 -3.46 -31.28 28.06
CA ASP A 496 -4.31 -31.36 26.87
C ASP A 496 -3.76 -30.48 25.74
N ASN A 497 -4.17 -30.75 24.50
CA ASN A 497 -3.86 -29.88 23.35
C ASN A 497 -4.98 -28.86 23.07
N LYS A 498 -6.11 -28.98 23.77
CA LYS A 498 -7.24 -28.06 23.71
C LYS A 498 -7.80 -27.82 25.11
N ILE A 499 -7.39 -26.72 25.73
CA ILE A 499 -7.84 -26.35 27.08
C ILE A 499 -9.23 -25.73 26.97
N THR A 500 -10.25 -26.38 27.52
CA THR A 500 -11.64 -25.97 27.34
C THR A 500 -12.27 -25.65 28.69
N ILE A 501 -12.85 -24.45 28.81
CA ILE A 501 -13.47 -23.97 30.05
C ILE A 501 -14.89 -23.51 29.72
N SER A 502 -15.85 -24.03 30.47
CA SER A 502 -17.25 -23.61 30.42
C SER A 502 -17.53 -22.64 31.57
N PHE A 503 -18.19 -21.54 31.28
CA PHE A 503 -18.57 -20.49 32.23
C PHE A 503 -20.08 -20.32 32.26
N LYS A 504 -20.61 -20.15 33.46
CA LYS A 504 -21.98 -19.67 33.68
C LYS A 504 -21.97 -18.57 34.73
N LYS A 505 -23.06 -17.82 34.80
CA LYS A 505 -23.25 -16.80 35.84
C LYS A 505 -23.24 -17.46 37.22
N ASP A 506 -22.51 -16.88 38.16
CA ASP A 506 -22.56 -17.25 39.58
C ASP A 506 -23.94 -16.88 40.16
N GLU A 507 -24.59 -17.84 40.81
CA GLU A 507 -25.90 -17.65 41.44
C GLU A 507 -25.79 -16.99 42.83
N ASN A 508 -24.62 -17.05 43.47
CA ASN A 508 -24.34 -16.37 44.74
C ASN A 508 -23.90 -14.92 44.50
N ILE A 509 -24.85 -14.10 44.06
CA ILE A 509 -24.58 -12.75 43.58
C ILE A 509 -24.35 -11.79 44.76
N ARG A 510 -23.13 -11.26 44.88
CA ARG A 510 -22.81 -10.23 45.89
C ARG A 510 -23.42 -8.88 45.47
N PRO A 511 -23.63 -7.93 46.40
CA PRO A 511 -23.98 -6.56 46.04
C PRO A 511 -23.07 -5.97 44.94
N SER A 512 -21.76 -6.26 45.04
CA SER A 512 -20.73 -5.82 44.09
C SER A 512 -20.80 -6.47 42.71
N ASP A 513 -21.66 -7.48 42.51
CA ASP A 513 -21.93 -8.12 41.22
C ASP A 513 -23.22 -7.58 40.56
N ARG A 514 -23.95 -6.71 41.27
CA ARG A 514 -25.19 -6.08 40.79
C ARG A 514 -24.91 -4.63 40.37
N ILE A 515 -25.52 -4.21 39.28
CA ILE A 515 -25.53 -2.82 38.83
C ILE A 515 -26.94 -2.27 38.93
N ILE A 516 -27.14 -1.22 39.72
CA ILE A 516 -28.42 -0.52 39.87
C ILE A 516 -28.31 0.84 39.20
N VAL A 517 -29.18 1.11 38.23
CA VAL A 517 -29.27 2.44 37.63
C VAL A 517 -30.31 3.26 38.36
N ILE A 518 -29.92 4.44 38.80
CA ILE A 518 -30.77 5.40 39.50
C ILE A 518 -31.01 6.55 38.54
N ASP A 519 -32.28 6.86 38.30
CA ASP A 519 -32.69 7.88 37.35
C ASP A 519 -33.43 9.02 38.05
N PRO A 520 -32.75 10.11 38.43
CA PRO A 520 -33.43 11.29 38.94
C PRO A 520 -34.20 11.96 37.80
N GLY A 521 -35.53 11.94 37.86
CA GLY A 521 -36.41 12.53 36.84
C GLY A 521 -36.10 13.99 36.56
N HIS A 522 -36.36 14.46 35.33
CA HIS A 522 -36.17 15.85 34.90
C HIS A 522 -34.70 16.33 34.97
N GLY A 523 -34.44 17.64 35.12
CA GLY A 523 -33.10 18.23 35.26
C GLY A 523 -32.82 19.32 34.22
N GLY A 524 -31.96 20.27 34.57
CA GLY A 524 -31.56 21.40 33.74
C GLY A 524 -32.78 22.22 33.29
N ARG A 525 -33.00 22.23 31.96
CA ARG A 525 -34.11 22.95 31.30
C ARG A 525 -35.50 22.39 31.59
N ASP A 526 -35.59 21.15 32.06
CA ASP A 526 -36.85 20.52 32.44
C ASP A 526 -36.99 20.57 33.96
N PRO A 527 -37.86 21.45 34.51
CA PRO A 527 -38.05 21.55 35.96
C PRO A 527 -38.89 20.41 36.55
N GLY A 528 -39.59 19.63 35.71
CA GLY A 528 -40.72 18.81 36.16
C GLY A 528 -41.85 19.67 36.72
N ALA A 529 -42.61 19.11 37.66
CA ALA A 529 -43.64 19.86 38.37
C ALA A 529 -43.05 21.01 39.21
N VAL A 530 -43.75 22.16 39.20
CA VAL A 530 -43.36 23.35 39.97
C VAL A 530 -44.51 23.81 40.85
N HIS A 531 -44.27 23.95 42.15
CA HIS A 531 -45.24 24.47 43.10
C HIS A 531 -44.56 25.31 44.20
N ASN A 532 -45.01 26.56 44.39
CA ASN A 532 -44.46 27.48 45.40
C ASN A 532 -42.92 27.54 45.42
N ASN A 533 -42.31 27.74 44.25
CA ASN A 533 -40.85 27.78 44.06
C ASN A 533 -40.12 26.48 44.47
N THR A 534 -40.84 25.37 44.50
CA THR A 534 -40.31 24.01 44.65
C THR A 534 -40.30 23.35 43.29
N TYR A 535 -39.15 22.81 42.89
CA TYR A 535 -38.98 22.13 41.61
C TYR A 535 -38.83 20.63 41.85
N GLU A 536 -39.57 19.84 41.09
CA GLU A 536 -39.51 18.38 41.16
C GLU A 536 -38.10 17.85 40.93
N LYS A 537 -37.40 18.41 39.94
CA LYS A 537 -36.03 18.01 39.60
C LYS A 537 -35.05 18.09 40.76
N ASP A 538 -35.25 19.00 41.71
CA ASP A 538 -34.37 19.22 42.86
C ASP A 538 -34.60 18.15 43.94
N ILE A 539 -35.87 17.83 44.22
CA ILE A 539 -36.24 16.75 45.14
C ILE A 539 -35.80 15.40 44.59
N ASN A 540 -36.09 15.13 43.32
CA ASN A 540 -35.70 13.90 42.65
C ASN A 540 -34.19 13.69 42.71
N LEU A 541 -33.40 14.75 42.48
CA LEU A 541 -31.94 14.71 42.57
C LEU A 541 -31.46 14.47 44.01
N SER A 542 -32.01 15.21 44.98
CA SER A 542 -31.64 15.08 46.39
C SER A 542 -31.82 13.66 46.91
N VAL A 543 -33.01 13.08 46.70
CA VAL A 543 -33.31 11.70 47.14
C VAL A 543 -32.44 10.68 46.40
N SER A 544 -32.23 10.88 45.09
CA SER A 544 -31.41 9.95 44.29
C SER A 544 -29.94 9.97 44.66
N LEU A 545 -29.37 11.13 45.03
CA LEU A 545 -27.99 11.23 45.51
C LEU A 545 -27.80 10.48 46.84
N LYS A 546 -28.76 10.62 47.77
CA LYS A 546 -28.76 9.86 49.02
C LYS A 546 -28.87 8.36 48.78
N LEU A 547 -29.79 7.94 47.91
CA LEU A 547 -29.95 6.53 47.51
C LEU A 547 -28.66 5.97 46.90
N ASN A 548 -28.03 6.72 46.00
CA ASN A 548 -26.78 6.35 45.35
C ASN A 548 -25.65 6.14 46.37
N ASN A 549 -25.47 7.09 47.29
CA ASN A 549 -24.41 7.00 48.30
C ASN A 549 -24.64 5.79 49.21
N ARG A 550 -25.89 5.61 49.68
CA ARG A 550 -26.21 4.52 50.60
C ARG A 550 -26.10 3.13 49.96
N LEU A 551 -26.49 2.98 48.70
CA LEU A 551 -26.29 1.73 47.95
C LEU A 551 -24.80 1.42 47.75
N LYS A 552 -23.97 2.44 47.48
CA LYS A 552 -22.50 2.26 47.40
C LYS A 552 -21.91 1.84 48.74
N ASP A 553 -22.37 2.40 49.85
CA ASP A 553 -21.94 1.99 51.20
C ASP A 553 -22.28 0.53 51.52
N LEU A 554 -23.35 0.01 50.91
CA LEU A 554 -23.76 -1.41 50.99
C LEU A 554 -23.01 -2.31 50.00
N GLY A 555 -22.11 -1.75 49.18
CA GLY A 555 -21.28 -2.47 48.22
C GLY A 555 -21.92 -2.70 46.85
N TYR A 556 -23.08 -2.09 46.56
CA TYR A 556 -23.67 -2.15 45.23
C TYR A 556 -22.94 -1.24 44.24
N ASN A 557 -22.85 -1.67 42.97
CA ASN A 557 -22.47 -0.75 41.91
C ASN A 557 -23.69 0.07 41.49
N THR A 558 -23.55 1.39 41.47
CA THR A 558 -24.62 2.29 41.03
C THR A 558 -24.18 3.17 39.86
N ILE A 559 -25.13 3.45 38.98
CA ILE A 559 -24.95 4.40 37.87
C ILE A 559 -26.11 5.38 37.93
N MET A 560 -25.82 6.68 38.05
CA MET A 560 -26.84 7.71 37.98
C MET A 560 -26.99 8.21 36.54
N THR A 561 -28.22 8.41 36.06
CA THR A 561 -28.44 9.04 34.74
C THR A 561 -28.01 10.50 34.74
N ARG A 562 -28.11 11.17 35.90
CA ARG A 562 -27.51 12.48 36.22
C ARG A 562 -27.18 12.55 37.71
N ASP A 563 -26.11 13.25 38.07
CA ASP A 563 -25.69 13.49 39.47
C ASP A 563 -25.68 14.98 39.84
N ASN A 564 -26.13 15.83 38.92
CA ASN A 564 -26.27 17.27 39.06
C ASN A 564 -27.52 17.78 38.30
N ASP A 565 -27.72 19.10 38.25
CA ASP A 565 -28.85 19.73 37.56
C ASP A 565 -28.65 19.80 36.03
N THR A 566 -28.47 18.65 35.38
CA THR A 566 -28.35 18.52 33.93
C THR A 566 -29.55 17.82 33.34
N PHE A 567 -29.99 18.27 32.17
CA PHE A 567 -31.06 17.64 31.41
C PHE A 567 -30.55 16.40 30.65
N VAL A 568 -31.22 15.26 30.81
CA VAL A 568 -30.95 14.01 30.08
C VAL A 568 -32.21 13.55 29.35
N GLU A 569 -32.09 13.24 28.07
CA GLU A 569 -33.19 12.80 27.21
C GLU A 569 -33.75 11.44 27.65
N LEU A 570 -35.07 11.24 27.53
CA LEU A 570 -35.76 10.03 28.04
C LEU A 570 -35.20 8.72 27.48
N LYS A 571 -34.91 8.69 26.18
CA LYS A 571 -34.32 7.51 25.53
C LYS A 571 -32.89 7.25 26.00
N GLU A 572 -32.12 8.31 26.28
CA GLU A 572 -30.75 8.17 26.75
C GLU A 572 -30.71 7.59 28.17
N ARG A 573 -31.66 7.95 29.05
CA ARG A 573 -31.78 7.35 30.39
C ARG A 573 -31.93 5.82 30.32
N ALA A 574 -32.84 5.35 29.48
CA ALA A 574 -33.01 3.91 29.23
C ALA A 574 -31.78 3.30 28.53
N ALA A 575 -31.18 4.03 27.58
CA ALA A 575 -29.97 3.58 26.91
C ALA A 575 -28.83 3.37 27.92
N ILE A 576 -28.51 4.35 28.77
CA ILE A 576 -27.50 4.25 29.83
C ILE A 576 -27.65 2.93 30.60
N ALA A 577 -28.88 2.59 31.01
CA ALA A 577 -29.13 1.34 31.73
C ALA A 577 -28.87 0.10 30.88
N ASN A 578 -29.32 0.10 29.62
CA ASN A 578 -29.16 -1.02 28.70
C ASN A 578 -27.70 -1.27 28.31
N ARG A 579 -26.93 -0.23 27.96
CA ARG A 579 -25.51 -0.39 27.56
C ARG A 579 -24.61 -0.75 28.74
N ASN A 580 -24.99 -0.35 29.95
CA ASN A 580 -24.36 -0.84 31.18
C ASN A 580 -25.00 -2.13 31.69
N GLN A 581 -26.00 -2.69 30.97
CA GLN A 581 -26.68 -3.95 31.24
C GLN A 581 -27.09 -4.10 32.73
N ALA A 582 -27.67 -3.04 33.29
CA ALA A 582 -28.01 -2.98 34.71
C ALA A 582 -28.94 -4.13 35.14
N ASP A 583 -28.87 -4.53 36.40
CA ASP A 583 -29.75 -5.53 37.00
C ASP A 583 -31.10 -4.92 37.41
N LEU A 584 -31.12 -3.64 37.79
CA LEU A 584 -32.34 -2.86 38.09
C LEU A 584 -32.25 -1.44 37.55
N PHE A 585 -33.42 -0.87 37.23
CA PHE A 585 -33.58 0.55 36.92
C PHE A 585 -34.64 1.19 37.82
N ILE A 586 -34.24 2.17 38.63
CA ILE A 586 -35.10 2.87 39.58
C ILE A 586 -35.17 4.35 39.20
N SER A 587 -36.31 4.79 38.66
CA SER A 587 -36.56 6.20 38.36
C SER A 587 -37.29 6.88 39.50
N ILE A 588 -36.81 8.05 39.91
CA ILE A 588 -37.33 8.81 41.05
C ILE A 588 -38.01 10.08 40.55
N HIS A 589 -39.28 10.23 40.91
CA HIS A 589 -40.16 11.33 40.54
C HIS A 589 -40.98 11.83 41.74
N SER A 590 -41.56 13.02 41.60
CA SER A 590 -42.54 13.54 42.57
C SER A 590 -43.75 14.08 41.81
N ASN A 591 -44.93 13.57 42.17
CA ASN A 591 -46.13 13.71 41.39
C ASN A 591 -46.72 15.13 41.49
N SER A 592 -47.69 15.42 40.64
CA SER A 592 -48.44 16.67 40.66
C SER A 592 -49.83 16.49 40.06
N ILE A 593 -50.86 16.92 40.79
CA ILE A 593 -52.25 16.88 40.32
C ILE A 593 -53.02 18.10 40.82
N ALA A 594 -54.05 18.52 40.07
CA ALA A 594 -54.81 19.73 40.34
C ALA A 594 -55.49 19.78 41.73
N ASN A 595 -55.84 18.62 42.31
CA ASN A 595 -56.43 18.57 43.65
C ASN A 595 -55.33 18.57 44.74
N PRO A 596 -55.18 19.66 45.52
CA PRO A 596 -54.09 19.82 46.48
C PRO A 596 -54.26 18.93 47.74
N ASN A 597 -55.40 18.27 47.92
CA ASN A 597 -55.61 17.33 49.03
C ASN A 597 -55.16 15.90 48.69
N THR A 598 -54.68 15.66 47.48
CA THR A 598 -54.18 14.33 47.08
C THR A 598 -52.81 14.10 47.72
N SER A 599 -52.60 12.99 48.41
CA SER A 599 -51.30 12.62 48.98
C SER A 599 -50.98 11.14 48.83
N GLY A 600 -49.73 10.72 48.99
CA GLY A 600 -49.30 9.33 49.00
C GLY A 600 -48.37 8.95 47.84
N ILE A 601 -47.92 7.70 47.86
CA ILE A 601 -46.90 7.17 46.95
C ILE A 601 -47.54 6.36 45.83
N GLN A 602 -47.02 6.50 44.60
CA GLN A 602 -47.35 5.63 43.47
C GLN A 602 -46.10 4.93 42.95
N VAL A 603 -46.24 3.68 42.51
CA VAL A 603 -45.17 2.97 41.80
C VAL A 603 -45.65 2.60 40.42
N LEU A 604 -45.03 3.19 39.41
CA LEU A 604 -45.32 3.02 38.01
C LEU A 604 -44.44 1.91 37.43
N TYR A 605 -45.02 1.06 36.60
CA TYR A 605 -44.32 -0.08 36.00
C TYR A 605 -44.87 -0.40 34.61
N HIS A 606 -44.09 -1.11 33.80
CA HIS A 606 -44.52 -1.58 32.49
C HIS A 606 -45.29 -2.90 32.65
N SER A 607 -46.54 -2.96 32.20
CA SER A 607 -47.41 -4.12 32.47
C SER A 607 -47.42 -5.19 31.38
N LYS A 608 -46.61 -5.00 30.33
CA LYS A 608 -46.38 -5.97 29.24
C LYS A 608 -44.98 -6.54 29.28
N ASP A 609 -44.83 -7.69 28.65
CA ASP A 609 -43.51 -8.31 28.46
C ASP A 609 -42.66 -7.43 27.54
N LYS A 610 -41.38 -7.29 27.90
CA LYS A 610 -40.35 -6.70 27.05
C LYS A 610 -39.47 -7.80 26.47
N ALA A 611 -38.74 -7.48 25.41
CA ALA A 611 -37.87 -8.41 24.69
C ALA A 611 -37.02 -9.32 25.59
N ASN A 612 -36.57 -8.82 26.76
CA ASN A 612 -35.71 -9.55 27.69
C ASN A 612 -36.21 -9.58 29.15
N VAL A 613 -37.39 -9.03 29.45
CA VAL A 613 -37.90 -8.92 30.83
C VAL A 613 -39.36 -9.31 30.86
N LYS A 614 -39.68 -10.31 31.67
CA LYS A 614 -41.06 -10.76 31.87
C LYS A 614 -41.83 -9.72 32.70
N LYS A 615 -43.11 -9.52 32.40
CA LYS A 615 -43.96 -8.59 33.17
C LYS A 615 -44.02 -8.97 34.65
N GLU A 616 -43.92 -10.26 34.99
CA GLU A 616 -43.95 -10.75 36.37
C GLU A 616 -42.78 -10.21 37.18
N GLU A 617 -41.59 -10.08 36.58
CA GLU A 617 -40.40 -9.56 37.26
C GLU A 617 -40.51 -8.07 37.54
N THR A 618 -41.02 -7.30 36.57
CA THR A 618 -41.23 -5.85 36.74
C THR A 618 -42.37 -5.58 37.73
N LEU A 619 -43.44 -6.36 37.68
CA LEU A 619 -44.56 -6.27 38.62
C LEU A 619 -44.13 -6.68 40.04
N ALA A 620 -43.29 -7.70 40.19
CA ALA A 620 -42.76 -8.10 41.48
C ALA A 620 -41.94 -6.98 42.12
N LEU A 621 -41.04 -6.36 41.34
CA LEU A 621 -40.28 -5.18 41.78
C LEU A 621 -41.23 -4.05 42.23
N ALA A 622 -42.24 -3.73 41.42
CA ALA A 622 -43.18 -2.67 41.74
C ALA A 622 -43.97 -2.91 43.03
N LYS A 623 -44.44 -4.15 43.25
CA LYS A 623 -45.13 -4.57 44.48
C LYS A 623 -44.24 -4.43 45.70
N ILE A 624 -43.02 -4.95 45.62
CA ILE A 624 -42.04 -4.89 46.71
C ILE A 624 -41.71 -3.43 47.05
N MET A 625 -41.50 -2.58 46.04
CA MET A 625 -41.23 -1.16 46.26
C MET A 625 -42.38 -0.46 46.97
N MET A 626 -43.63 -0.66 46.52
CA MET A 626 -44.79 -0.06 47.16
C MET A 626 -44.94 -0.50 48.62
N GLU A 627 -44.78 -1.80 48.88
CA GLU A 627 -44.88 -2.36 50.23
C GLU A 627 -43.83 -1.74 51.17
N GLU A 628 -42.56 -1.73 50.79
CA GLU A 628 -41.49 -1.22 51.67
C GLU A 628 -41.53 0.30 51.82
N LEU A 629 -41.92 1.05 50.77
CA LEU A 629 -42.13 2.50 50.84
C LEU A 629 -43.25 2.88 51.81
N THR A 630 -44.44 2.30 51.65
CA THR A 630 -45.60 2.62 52.50
C THR A 630 -45.38 2.18 53.94
N LYS A 631 -44.75 1.02 54.16
CA LYS A 631 -44.39 0.53 55.49
C LYS A 631 -43.36 1.40 56.19
N GLY A 632 -42.33 1.88 55.49
CA GLY A 632 -41.26 2.68 56.11
C GLY A 632 -41.63 4.15 56.33
N THR A 633 -42.46 4.72 55.45
CA THR A 633 -42.84 6.14 55.52
C THR A 633 -44.17 6.41 56.20
N GLY A 634 -45.06 5.41 56.25
CA GLY A 634 -46.46 5.60 56.66
C GLY A 634 -47.31 6.36 55.62
N ALA A 635 -46.76 6.65 54.44
CA ALA A 635 -47.49 7.34 53.38
C ALA A 635 -48.68 6.53 52.88
N GLN A 636 -49.71 7.22 52.37
CA GLN A 636 -50.86 6.56 51.76
C GLN A 636 -50.44 5.76 50.52
N ASP A 637 -50.85 4.49 50.44
CA ASP A 637 -50.72 3.68 49.22
C ASP A 637 -51.69 4.20 48.15
N LYS A 638 -51.16 4.76 47.05
CA LYS A 638 -51.94 5.20 45.88
C LYS A 638 -51.88 4.22 44.70
N GLY A 639 -51.36 3.03 44.94
CA GLY A 639 -51.43 1.88 44.06
C GLY A 639 -50.30 1.78 43.04
N LEU A 640 -50.23 0.59 42.45
CA LEU A 640 -49.35 0.29 41.32
C LEU A 640 -50.00 0.76 40.03
N ILE A 641 -49.29 1.57 39.24
CA ILE A 641 -49.85 2.22 38.06
C ILE A 641 -49.20 1.64 36.79
N PRO A 642 -49.93 0.82 36.01
CA PRO A 642 -49.47 0.37 34.70
C PRO A 642 -49.19 1.55 33.75
N ARG A 643 -48.02 1.56 33.12
CA ARG A 643 -47.60 2.61 32.19
C ARG A 643 -46.93 2.02 30.95
N GLU A 644 -47.72 1.89 29.90
CA GLU A 644 -47.27 1.26 28.65
C GLU A 644 -46.41 2.19 27.78
N ASN A 645 -46.54 3.51 27.97
CA ASN A 645 -45.91 4.52 27.11
C ASN A 645 -44.78 5.29 27.79
N THR A 646 -44.52 5.07 29.08
CA THR A 646 -43.46 5.77 29.81
C THR A 646 -42.10 5.24 29.38
N VAL A 647 -41.40 6.02 28.55
CA VAL A 647 -40.17 5.63 27.83
C VAL A 647 -39.13 4.99 28.73
N VAL A 648 -38.81 5.61 29.88
CA VAL A 648 -37.72 5.17 30.77
C VAL A 648 -37.95 3.77 31.36
N ILE A 649 -39.20 3.40 31.63
CA ILE A 649 -39.57 2.07 32.12
C ILE A 649 -40.09 1.16 31.00
N ARG A 650 -40.25 1.63 29.77
CA ARG A 650 -40.64 0.82 28.60
C ARG A 650 -39.41 0.32 27.84
N ASP A 651 -38.42 1.18 27.64
CA ASP A 651 -37.29 0.94 26.73
C ASP A 651 -36.06 0.32 27.45
N THR A 652 -36.12 0.11 28.76
CA THR A 652 -35.12 -0.64 29.56
C THR A 652 -35.25 -2.15 29.40
N SER A 653 -34.12 -2.85 29.47
CA SER A 653 -33.97 -4.29 29.25
C SER A 653 -33.76 -5.12 30.54
N MET A 654 -34.00 -4.49 31.68
CA MET A 654 -34.01 -5.09 33.02
C MET A 654 -35.30 -4.68 33.76
N PRO A 655 -35.66 -5.36 34.87
CA PRO A 655 -36.76 -4.93 35.73
C PRO A 655 -36.62 -3.45 36.13
N SER A 656 -37.70 -2.69 35.96
CA SER A 656 -37.66 -1.23 36.08
C SER A 656 -38.92 -0.64 36.69
N VAL A 657 -38.77 0.33 37.58
CA VAL A 657 -39.88 1.08 38.18
C VAL A 657 -39.65 2.58 38.10
N LEU A 658 -40.74 3.34 38.11
CA LEU A 658 -40.75 4.78 38.36
C LEU A 658 -41.55 5.03 39.64
N ILE A 659 -40.90 5.64 40.63
CA ILE A 659 -41.48 5.87 41.95
C ILE A 659 -41.89 7.34 42.04
N GLU A 660 -43.16 7.59 42.31
CA GLU A 660 -43.70 8.90 42.63
C GLU A 660 -43.73 9.03 44.16
N LEU A 661 -42.79 9.81 44.71
CA LEU A 661 -42.52 9.85 46.16
C LEU A 661 -43.61 10.55 47.00
N GLY A 662 -44.52 11.28 46.34
CA GLY A 662 -45.55 12.14 46.93
C GLY A 662 -46.03 13.18 45.92
N PHE A 663 -47.05 13.98 46.25
CA PHE A 663 -47.63 15.01 45.38
C PHE A 663 -47.15 16.41 45.78
N LEU A 664 -46.39 17.07 44.90
CA LEU A 664 -45.89 18.43 45.10
C LEU A 664 -46.99 19.51 45.22
N THR A 665 -48.17 19.24 44.70
CA THR A 665 -49.33 20.13 44.83
C THR A 665 -50.00 20.06 46.20
N ASN A 666 -49.65 19.06 47.02
CA ASN A 666 -50.07 18.97 48.41
C ASN A 666 -49.08 19.72 49.31
N PRO A 667 -49.52 20.78 50.01
CA PRO A 667 -48.62 21.61 50.81
C PRO A 667 -47.90 20.87 51.93
N GLU A 668 -48.49 19.82 52.51
CA GLU A 668 -47.87 19.03 53.56
C GLU A 668 -46.85 18.04 52.99
N GLU A 669 -47.16 17.38 51.87
CA GLU A 669 -46.17 16.53 51.20
C GLU A 669 -45.02 17.33 50.59
N ALA A 670 -45.28 18.53 50.05
CA ALA A 670 -44.21 19.40 49.56
C ALA A 670 -43.22 19.81 50.67
N LYS A 671 -43.67 19.90 51.93
CA LYS A 671 -42.78 20.10 53.09
C LYS A 671 -42.03 18.81 53.42
N LEU A 672 -42.73 17.67 53.50
CA LEU A 672 -42.13 16.37 53.79
C LEU A 672 -41.07 15.98 52.75
N LEU A 673 -41.33 16.18 51.47
CA LEU A 673 -40.38 15.87 50.38
C LEU A 673 -39.10 16.72 50.43
N LYS A 674 -39.10 17.83 51.17
CA LYS A 674 -37.90 18.64 51.45
C LYS A 674 -37.26 18.33 52.79
N ASP A 675 -37.95 17.58 53.65
CA ASP A 675 -37.47 17.20 54.96
C ASP A 675 -36.40 16.11 54.84
N GLU A 676 -35.27 16.33 55.50
CA GLU A 676 -34.11 15.45 55.39
C GLU A 676 -34.40 14.06 55.96
N ASP A 677 -35.11 13.98 57.09
CA ASP A 677 -35.43 12.71 57.75
C ASP A 677 -36.44 11.90 56.94
N TYR A 678 -37.45 12.56 56.36
CA TYR A 678 -38.38 11.89 55.46
C TYR A 678 -37.71 11.38 54.18
N GLN A 679 -36.80 12.14 53.57
CA GLN A 679 -36.01 11.65 52.43
C GLN A 679 -35.15 10.43 52.81
N ASN A 680 -34.57 10.41 54.01
CA ASN A 680 -33.81 9.25 54.49
C ASN A 680 -34.70 8.02 54.68
N LEU A 681 -35.94 8.19 55.18
CA LEU A 681 -36.92 7.10 55.25
C LEU A 681 -37.27 6.54 53.87
N LEU A 682 -37.49 7.42 52.88
CA LEU A 682 -37.73 7.01 51.48
C LEU A 682 -36.55 6.18 50.95
N VAL A 683 -35.31 6.64 51.15
CA VAL A 683 -34.10 5.96 50.70
C VAL A 683 -33.97 4.57 51.32
N GLU A 684 -34.07 4.46 52.64
CA GLU A 684 -33.96 3.17 53.34
C GLU A 684 -35.09 2.20 52.93
N SER A 685 -36.29 2.71 52.67
CA SER A 685 -37.39 1.91 52.12
C SER A 685 -37.12 1.39 50.71
N ILE A 686 -36.57 2.22 49.82
CA ILE A 686 -36.21 1.80 48.46
C ILE A 686 -35.12 0.72 48.52
N ILE A 687 -34.12 0.89 49.38
CA ILE A 687 -33.03 -0.08 49.56
C ILE A 687 -33.56 -1.42 50.05
N LYS A 688 -34.43 -1.43 51.06
CA LYS A 688 -35.08 -2.67 51.52
C LYS A 688 -35.87 -3.34 50.40
N GLY A 689 -36.52 -2.55 49.54
CA GLY A 689 -37.19 -3.06 48.35
C GLY A 689 -36.22 -3.70 47.35
N ILE A 690 -35.05 -3.09 47.13
CA ILE A 690 -34.00 -3.61 46.24
C ILE A 690 -33.43 -4.93 46.80
N GLU A 691 -33.07 -4.95 48.08
CA GLU A 691 -32.52 -6.13 48.76
C GLU A 691 -33.50 -7.29 48.74
N LYS A 692 -34.76 -7.05 49.12
CA LYS A 692 -35.84 -8.04 49.09
C LYS A 692 -36.10 -8.56 47.67
N TYR A 693 -35.98 -7.71 46.66
CA TYR A 693 -36.09 -8.15 45.27
C TYR A 693 -34.95 -9.09 44.88
N PHE A 694 -33.70 -8.73 45.15
CA PHE A 694 -32.54 -9.56 44.82
C PHE A 694 -32.43 -10.85 45.63
N GLU A 695 -33.05 -10.91 46.81
CA GLU A 695 -33.17 -12.15 47.59
C GLU A 695 -34.13 -13.15 46.93
N LEU A 696 -35.17 -12.65 46.26
CA LEU A 696 -36.24 -13.47 45.66
C LEU A 696 -36.05 -13.77 44.17
N TYR A 697 -35.26 -12.96 43.44
CA TYR A 697 -35.09 -12.98 41.99
C TYR A 697 -33.63 -12.71 41.57
#